data_AF-A0A919NHQ7-F1
#
_entry.id   AF-A0A919NHQ7-F1
#
_cell.length_a   1.000
_cell.length_b   1.000
_cell.length_c   1.000
_cell.angle_alpha   90.00
_cell.angle_beta   90.00
_cell.angle_gamma   90.00
#
_symmetry.space_group_name_H-M   'P 1'
#
loop_
_entity.id
_entity.type
_entity.pdbx_description
1 polymer ?
#
loop_
_entity_poly.entity_id
_entity_poly.type
_entity_poly.pdbx_seq_one_letter_code
_entity_poly.pdbx_strand_id
1 'polypeptide(L)'
;MTAQPRLVVSAPSSGHGKTAVAVGLLAACVARGIPAAGFKVGPDHTDAAYLGLAAGRPGRNLDPRLVGAQRIAPLFAHGAAGAQLAVIEGAMGLFDSLTGQPEVDGTAAVAASLRAPVVLVVDVAAMGHSLAALVHGFRMFDEMVHLGGVILNRVASPRHEQMLRTALDDIGMPVLGALRRGDLPNVLPSRAHGPVPVAHRTVEASRAVRRLGEAVAGGLDLERLMGLANAAPSVPGPIWTPADAVGGEVFEQRPIVALAGGPGAPYTYVETAELLTAAGADVVVVDPLRDEALPAGTRALVVGAGLPEGYAEELSANRRLCNAVAKFAHDGWPVVAEGVALPWLGRDFDGRPMCAVLDTSTVSGDQTVAGYREATAPTTSLLAPAGARITGYKQHRGIVTPRAGAVPAWTWSGGNPEGFVWRQVHASQLGLHWAAAPEIAKRVVSAAIAGPAALQGPPQHLQPPQNTQPIQIPMAHAVPMVPVAASSAMPHDQQVLFEQPYGQPASPAIADEDSVAYAQAASPAMPHGQQSPYPPGPHPHPRPPEGPHSHPRPPEGPRAHPRPPEGPYAHPRPPEGPHGNPRSPEGPHSNVWPPDGQHGNPRPPEGPHGNPRPPAGGPRPASGPVPATGSGVASVPDLADTADITVS
;
A
#
# COMPACT_ATOMS: atom_id res chain seq x y z
N MET A 1 -6.99 26.21 -6.98
CA MET A 1 -6.21 25.58 -8.05
C MET A 1 -4.75 25.92 -7.86
N THR A 2 -3.88 24.93 -7.71
CA THR A 2 -2.44 25.11 -7.48
C THR A 2 -1.66 24.65 -8.71
N ALA A 3 -0.68 25.45 -9.14
CA ALA A 3 0.30 25.02 -10.12
C ALA A 3 1.35 24.19 -9.41
N GLN A 4 1.33 22.86 -9.63
CA GLN A 4 2.22 21.92 -8.98
C GLN A 4 2.80 20.96 -10.03
N PRO A 5 4.08 21.09 -10.40
CA PRO A 5 4.69 20.22 -11.40
C PRO A 5 4.67 18.76 -10.93
N ARG A 6 4.23 17.85 -11.79
CA ARG A 6 3.98 16.46 -11.39
C ARG A 6 4.02 15.46 -12.53
N LEU A 7 4.37 14.22 -12.19
CA LEU A 7 4.46 13.07 -13.11
C LEU A 7 3.88 11.84 -12.44
N VAL A 8 3.16 11.03 -13.18
CA VAL A 8 2.85 9.64 -12.76
C VAL A 8 3.85 8.70 -13.42
N VAL A 9 4.59 7.94 -12.63
CA VAL A 9 5.47 6.86 -13.11
C VAL A 9 4.69 5.56 -13.03
N SER A 10 4.39 4.97 -14.19
CA SER A 10 3.61 3.74 -14.30
C SER A 10 4.28 2.71 -15.20
N ALA A 11 3.65 1.56 -15.41
CA ALA A 11 4.15 0.46 -16.25
C ALA A 11 2.99 -0.31 -16.91
N PRO A 12 3.26 -1.13 -17.94
CA PRO A 12 2.27 -2.04 -18.50
C PRO A 12 1.78 -3.08 -17.49
N SER A 13 2.66 -3.54 -16.60
CA SER A 13 2.36 -4.46 -15.52
C SER A 13 3.41 -4.36 -14.40
N SER A 14 3.25 -5.15 -13.34
CA SER A 14 4.26 -5.24 -12.26
C SER A 14 5.60 -5.78 -12.79
N GLY A 15 6.71 -5.39 -12.14
CA GLY A 15 8.05 -5.91 -12.47
C GLY A 15 8.83 -5.14 -13.55
N HIS A 16 8.24 -4.14 -14.21
CA HIS A 16 8.94 -3.33 -15.22
C HIS A 16 9.94 -2.31 -14.65
N GLY A 17 10.08 -2.21 -13.32
CA GLY A 17 11.03 -1.31 -12.65
C GLY A 17 10.48 0.07 -12.27
N LYS A 18 9.16 0.29 -12.33
CA LYS A 18 8.49 1.56 -12.02
C LYS A 18 8.92 2.20 -10.69
N THR A 19 9.00 1.41 -9.62
CA THR A 19 9.33 1.91 -8.29
C THR A 19 10.80 2.33 -8.19
N ALA A 20 11.72 1.55 -8.79
CA ALA A 20 13.13 1.91 -8.85
C ALA A 20 13.36 3.21 -9.63
N VAL A 21 12.64 3.40 -10.74
CA VAL A 21 12.66 4.64 -11.51
C VAL A 21 12.08 5.81 -10.71
N ALA A 22 10.92 5.65 -10.06
CA ALA A 22 10.31 6.71 -9.26
C ALA A 22 11.21 7.17 -8.09
N VAL A 23 11.77 6.21 -7.34
CA VAL A 23 12.75 6.47 -6.28
C VAL A 23 14.01 7.13 -6.82
N GLY A 24 14.54 6.66 -7.96
CA GLY A 24 15.71 7.24 -8.60
C GLY A 24 15.48 8.67 -9.12
N LEU A 25 14.30 8.97 -9.66
CA LEU A 25 13.92 10.32 -10.09
C LEU A 25 13.91 11.30 -8.91
N LEU A 26 13.29 10.90 -7.79
CA LEU A 26 13.29 11.71 -6.57
C LEU A 26 14.71 11.94 -6.05
N ALA A 27 15.52 10.87 -5.95
CA ALA A 27 16.90 10.96 -5.49
C ALA A 27 17.78 11.83 -6.40
N ALA A 28 17.60 11.73 -7.72
CA ALA A 28 18.33 12.55 -8.69
C ALA A 28 17.97 14.04 -8.59
N CYS A 29 16.69 14.36 -8.36
CA CYS A 29 16.24 15.74 -8.14
C CYS A 29 16.82 16.30 -6.83
N VAL A 30 16.73 15.56 -5.74
CA VAL A 30 17.28 15.97 -4.43
C VAL A 30 18.79 16.17 -4.51
N ALA A 31 19.52 15.30 -5.21
CA ALA A 31 20.97 15.45 -5.42
C ALA A 31 21.34 16.73 -6.20
N ARG A 32 20.40 17.30 -6.97
CA ARG A 32 20.55 18.57 -7.68
C ARG A 32 19.98 19.78 -6.91
N GLY A 33 19.56 19.58 -5.67
CA GLY A 33 18.94 20.63 -4.86
C GLY A 33 17.52 20.99 -5.30
N ILE A 34 16.86 20.15 -6.11
CA ILE A 34 15.49 20.35 -6.57
C ILE A 34 14.55 19.73 -5.52
N PRO A 35 13.73 20.53 -4.80
CA PRO A 35 12.79 20.01 -3.83
C PRO A 35 11.78 19.08 -4.50
N ALA A 36 11.68 17.82 -4.08
CA ALA A 36 10.79 16.84 -4.70
C ALA A 36 9.88 16.17 -3.67
N ALA A 37 8.69 15.71 -4.08
CA ALA A 37 7.74 14.98 -3.22
C ALA A 37 7.32 13.65 -3.85
N GLY A 38 7.29 12.59 -3.05
CA GLY A 38 6.97 11.25 -3.49
C GLY A 38 5.60 10.79 -3.02
N PHE A 39 4.83 10.19 -3.93
CA PHE A 39 3.50 9.65 -3.65
C PHE A 39 3.37 8.24 -4.19
N LYS A 40 2.72 7.36 -3.44
CA LYS A 40 2.37 6.02 -3.86
C LYS A 40 0.88 5.91 -4.11
N VAL A 41 0.47 5.45 -5.29
CA VAL A 41 -0.94 5.06 -5.50
C VAL A 41 -1.24 3.78 -4.72
N GLY A 42 -2.36 3.76 -4.00
CA GLY A 42 -2.81 2.62 -3.19
C GLY A 42 -2.17 2.56 -1.79
N PRO A 43 -2.38 1.46 -1.05
CA PRO A 43 -2.16 1.41 0.41
C PRO A 43 -0.74 0.98 0.82
N ASP A 44 0.21 0.88 -0.11
CA ASP A 44 1.54 0.33 0.17
C ASP A 44 2.41 1.31 0.97
N HIS A 45 2.60 1.03 2.27
CA HIS A 45 3.46 1.82 3.15
C HIS A 45 4.96 1.68 2.84
N THR A 46 5.39 0.55 2.28
CA THR A 46 6.81 0.29 1.99
C THR A 46 7.29 1.20 0.87
N ASP A 47 6.55 1.20 -0.22
CA ASP A 47 6.91 2.00 -1.37
C ASP A 47 6.84 3.50 -1.03
N ALA A 48 5.81 3.93 -0.31
CA ALA A 48 5.70 5.31 0.19
C ALA A 48 6.91 5.71 1.06
N ALA A 49 7.36 4.84 1.96
CA ALA A 49 8.55 5.11 2.77
C ALA A 49 9.83 5.27 1.93
N TYR A 50 10.03 4.44 0.89
CA TYR A 50 11.20 4.55 0.00
C TYR A 50 11.17 5.82 -0.85
N LEU A 51 9.99 6.20 -1.33
CA LEU A 51 9.79 7.48 -2.02
C LEU A 51 10.11 8.65 -1.08
N GLY A 52 9.69 8.56 0.18
CA GLY A 52 9.99 9.57 1.19
C GLY A 52 11.48 9.69 1.51
N LEU A 53 12.17 8.55 1.68
CA LEU A 53 13.62 8.53 1.87
C LEU A 53 14.34 9.21 0.70
N ALA A 54 13.94 8.92 -0.54
CA ALA A 54 14.55 9.51 -1.72
C ALA A 54 14.28 11.02 -1.86
N ALA A 55 13.10 11.45 -1.43
CA ALA A 55 12.67 12.85 -1.48
C ALA A 55 13.20 13.70 -0.31
N GLY A 56 13.75 13.08 0.74
CA GLY A 56 14.16 13.75 1.97
C GLY A 56 12.98 14.36 2.75
N ARG A 57 11.76 13.86 2.52
CA ARG A 57 10.51 14.32 3.15
C ARG A 57 9.52 13.15 3.24
N PRO A 58 8.44 13.23 4.03
CA PRO A 58 7.49 12.12 4.13
C PRO A 58 6.91 11.73 2.77
N GLY A 59 7.00 10.44 2.43
CA GLY A 59 6.29 9.88 1.27
C GLY A 59 4.86 9.52 1.66
N ARG A 60 3.91 9.77 0.76
CA ARG A 60 2.47 9.68 1.06
C ARG A 60 1.76 8.68 0.18
N ASN A 61 0.61 8.20 0.64
CA ASN A 61 -0.27 7.33 -0.14
C ASN A 61 -1.43 8.13 -0.74
N LEU A 62 -1.77 7.82 -1.98
CA LEU A 62 -2.95 8.35 -2.68
C LEU A 62 -3.84 7.17 -3.04
N ASP A 63 -4.79 6.87 -2.17
CA ASP A 63 -5.66 5.71 -2.29
C ASP A 63 -7.13 6.14 -2.34
N PRO A 64 -7.73 6.25 -3.54
CA PRO A 64 -9.11 6.72 -3.69
C PRO A 64 -10.13 5.77 -3.05
N ARG A 65 -9.78 4.51 -2.77
CA ARG A 65 -10.68 3.57 -2.10
C ARG A 65 -10.69 3.79 -0.58
N LEU A 66 -9.54 4.16 -0.01
CA LEU A 66 -9.45 4.48 1.42
C LEU A 66 -9.97 5.87 1.74
N VAL A 67 -9.55 6.90 0.99
CA VAL A 67 -9.86 8.31 1.32
C VAL A 67 -11.02 8.90 0.50
N GLY A 68 -11.48 8.19 -0.52
CA GLY A 68 -12.43 8.69 -1.51
C GLY A 68 -11.74 9.48 -2.61
N ALA A 69 -12.17 9.29 -3.86
CA ALA A 69 -11.60 9.92 -5.04
C ALA A 69 -11.56 11.45 -4.95
N GLN A 70 -12.57 12.07 -4.32
CA GLN A 70 -12.65 13.51 -4.12
C GLN A 70 -11.54 14.11 -3.26
N ARG A 71 -10.86 13.30 -2.42
CA ARG A 71 -9.76 13.76 -1.56
C ARG A 71 -8.38 13.65 -2.21
N ILE A 72 -8.24 12.96 -3.35
CA ILE A 72 -6.94 12.70 -3.98
C ILE A 72 -6.23 13.99 -4.38
N ALA A 73 -6.90 14.86 -5.14
CA ALA A 73 -6.31 16.14 -5.54
C ALA A 73 -5.99 17.07 -4.34
N PRO A 74 -6.89 17.25 -3.35
CA PRO A 74 -6.58 18.00 -2.13
C PRO A 74 -5.39 17.45 -1.32
N LEU A 75 -5.31 16.14 -1.09
CA LEU A 75 -4.22 15.50 -0.34
C LEU A 75 -2.89 15.55 -1.10
N PHE A 76 -2.94 15.36 -2.42
CA PHE A 76 -1.79 15.56 -3.28
C PHE A 76 -1.24 16.99 -3.16
N ALA A 77 -2.12 18.00 -3.26
CA ALA A 77 -1.71 19.39 -3.17
C ALA A 77 -1.09 19.74 -1.81
N HIS A 78 -1.63 19.19 -0.72
CA HIS A 78 -1.05 19.32 0.63
C HIS A 78 0.35 18.72 0.70
N GLY A 79 0.50 17.46 0.29
CA GLY A 79 1.77 16.75 0.36
C GLY A 79 2.84 17.29 -0.60
N ALA A 80 2.43 17.93 -1.69
CA ALA A 80 3.33 18.46 -2.70
C ALA A 80 3.74 19.90 -2.42
N ALA A 81 3.17 20.55 -1.40
CA ALA A 81 3.49 21.92 -1.04
C ALA A 81 5.02 22.12 -0.88
N GLY A 82 5.55 23.14 -1.56
CA GLY A 82 6.98 23.44 -1.57
C GLY A 82 7.85 22.47 -2.39
N ALA A 83 7.27 21.51 -3.13
CA ALA A 83 7.99 20.72 -4.13
C ALA A 83 8.04 21.46 -5.47
N GLN A 84 9.17 21.37 -6.17
CA GLN A 84 9.30 21.72 -7.58
C GLN A 84 9.00 20.53 -8.51
N LEU A 85 9.00 19.31 -7.98
CA LEU A 85 8.56 18.11 -8.69
C LEU A 85 7.82 17.15 -7.74
N ALA A 86 6.62 16.73 -8.11
CA ALA A 86 5.94 15.62 -7.46
C ALA A 86 5.97 14.36 -8.34
N VAL A 87 6.47 13.26 -7.80
CA VAL A 87 6.51 11.96 -8.47
C VAL A 87 5.48 11.04 -7.84
N ILE A 88 4.49 10.62 -8.62
CA ILE A 88 3.45 9.69 -8.21
C ILE A 88 3.78 8.31 -8.79
N GLU A 89 4.18 7.35 -7.97
CA GLU A 89 4.37 5.97 -8.40
C GLU A 89 3.03 5.23 -8.46
N GLY A 90 2.73 4.66 -9.63
CA GLY A 90 1.54 3.83 -9.84
C GLY A 90 1.52 2.54 -9.03
N ALA A 91 0.33 2.00 -8.77
CA ALA A 91 0.12 0.63 -8.33
C ALA A 91 -0.04 -0.29 -9.54
N MET A 92 0.47 -1.53 -9.44
CA MET A 92 0.33 -2.56 -10.48
C MET A 92 0.71 -2.02 -11.89
N GLY A 93 -0.03 -2.38 -12.94
CA GLY A 93 0.00 -1.72 -14.24
C GLY A 93 -0.91 -0.48 -14.29
N LEU A 94 -0.74 0.36 -15.32
CA LEU A 94 -1.44 1.64 -15.47
C LEU A 94 -2.97 1.53 -15.38
N PHE A 95 -3.54 0.49 -16.00
CA PHE A 95 -4.98 0.26 -16.08
C PHE A 95 -5.44 -0.90 -15.19
N ASP A 96 -4.58 -1.36 -14.27
CA ASP A 96 -4.92 -2.41 -13.31
C ASP A 96 -5.53 -1.83 -12.02
N SER A 97 -6.21 -2.69 -11.28
CA SER A 97 -6.83 -2.39 -9.99
C SER A 97 -6.68 -3.56 -9.01
N LEU A 98 -6.67 -3.25 -7.72
CA LEU A 98 -6.71 -4.26 -6.66
C LEU A 98 -8.12 -4.87 -6.51
N THR A 99 -9.17 -4.11 -6.83
CA THR A 99 -10.57 -4.54 -6.69
C THR A 99 -11.23 -4.98 -7.99
N GLY A 100 -10.54 -4.87 -9.13
CA GLY A 100 -11.16 -5.05 -10.45
C GLY A 100 -11.94 -3.83 -10.94
N GLN A 101 -11.82 -2.68 -10.28
CA GLN A 101 -12.47 -1.41 -10.63
C GLN A 101 -11.42 -0.32 -10.94
N PRO A 102 -10.70 -0.41 -12.07
CA PRO A 102 -9.61 0.50 -12.42
C PRO A 102 -10.03 1.97 -12.56
N GLU A 103 -11.30 2.23 -12.84
CA GLU A 103 -11.91 3.56 -12.87
C GLU A 103 -12.03 4.20 -11.47
N VAL A 104 -11.99 3.39 -10.41
CA VAL A 104 -12.09 3.84 -9.01
C VAL A 104 -10.73 3.87 -8.35
N ASP A 105 -9.99 2.76 -8.37
CA ASP A 105 -8.76 2.57 -7.58
C ASP A 105 -7.48 2.36 -8.40
N GLY A 106 -7.57 2.49 -9.72
CA GLY A 106 -6.44 2.33 -10.63
C GLY A 106 -5.52 3.55 -10.69
N THR A 107 -4.30 3.31 -11.16
CA THR A 107 -3.30 4.37 -11.40
C THR A 107 -3.80 5.40 -12.42
N ALA A 108 -4.49 4.96 -13.46
CA ALA A 108 -5.11 5.81 -14.48
C ALA A 108 -6.11 6.82 -13.87
N ALA A 109 -6.99 6.36 -12.97
CA ALA A 109 -7.97 7.22 -12.31
C ALA A 109 -7.29 8.32 -11.46
N VAL A 110 -6.22 7.97 -10.73
CA VAL A 110 -5.43 8.95 -9.98
C VAL A 110 -4.77 9.95 -10.94
N ALA A 111 -4.14 9.48 -12.02
CA ALA A 111 -3.51 10.33 -13.03
C ALA A 111 -4.52 11.33 -13.64
N ALA A 112 -5.71 10.86 -14.00
CA ALA A 112 -6.80 11.68 -14.53
C ALA A 112 -7.31 12.71 -13.50
N SER A 113 -7.54 12.30 -12.24
CA SER A 113 -7.98 13.21 -11.16
C SER A 113 -6.98 14.34 -10.92
N LEU A 114 -5.69 14.02 -11.05
CA LEU A 114 -4.60 14.96 -10.90
C LEU A 114 -4.29 15.67 -12.21
N ARG A 115 -4.88 15.33 -13.36
CA ARG A 115 -4.44 15.81 -14.69
C ARG A 115 -2.92 15.69 -14.87
N ALA A 116 -2.35 14.61 -14.37
CA ALA A 116 -0.91 14.39 -14.35
C ALA A 116 -0.48 13.62 -15.61
N PRO A 117 0.56 14.07 -16.34
CA PRO A 117 1.13 13.27 -17.41
C PRO A 117 1.72 11.97 -16.85
N VAL A 118 1.52 10.89 -17.59
CA VAL A 118 2.06 9.56 -17.28
C VAL A 118 3.35 9.34 -18.06
N VAL A 119 4.34 8.78 -17.37
CA VAL A 119 5.57 8.24 -17.95
C VAL A 119 5.52 6.72 -17.78
N LEU A 120 5.55 5.99 -18.90
CA LEU A 120 5.46 4.53 -18.91
C LEU A 120 6.86 3.90 -18.90
N VAL A 121 7.18 3.17 -17.84
CA VAL A 121 8.42 2.40 -17.73
C VAL A 121 8.19 1.01 -18.31
N VAL A 122 9.00 0.60 -19.27
CA VAL A 122 8.86 -0.69 -19.95
C VAL A 122 10.15 -1.50 -19.83
N ASP A 123 10.10 -2.70 -19.25
CA ASP A 123 11.17 -3.69 -19.41
C ASP A 123 11.19 -4.16 -20.86
N VAL A 124 12.26 -3.80 -21.57
CA VAL A 124 12.45 -4.10 -22.99
C VAL A 124 13.47 -5.21 -23.21
N ALA A 125 13.91 -5.93 -22.17
CA ALA A 125 14.98 -6.91 -22.23
C ALA A 125 14.81 -7.97 -23.33
N ALA A 126 13.56 -8.31 -23.67
CA ALA A 126 13.19 -9.27 -24.70
C ALA A 126 12.27 -8.66 -25.79
N MET A 127 12.25 -7.33 -25.93
CA MET A 127 11.39 -6.63 -26.88
C MET A 127 12.17 -6.09 -28.09
N GLY A 128 11.45 -5.84 -29.18
CA GLY A 128 11.94 -5.13 -30.36
C GLY A 128 10.88 -4.16 -30.85
N HIS A 129 10.54 -4.22 -32.14
CA HIS A 129 9.49 -3.36 -32.73
C HIS A 129 8.10 -3.54 -32.07
N SER A 130 7.81 -4.70 -31.46
CA SER A 130 6.55 -4.93 -30.73
C SER A 130 6.32 -3.96 -29.57
N LEU A 131 7.37 -3.26 -29.10
CA LEU A 131 7.25 -2.16 -28.14
C LEU A 131 6.29 -1.07 -28.66
N ALA A 132 6.35 -0.74 -29.95
CA ALA A 132 5.48 0.27 -30.56
C ALA A 132 4.00 -0.11 -30.44
N ALA A 133 3.67 -1.36 -30.77
CA ALA A 133 2.30 -1.87 -30.65
C ALA A 133 1.79 -1.82 -29.21
N LEU A 134 2.62 -2.25 -28.25
CA LEU A 134 2.30 -2.20 -26.82
C LEU A 134 2.00 -0.76 -26.39
N VAL A 135 2.94 0.15 -26.63
CA VAL A 135 2.85 1.55 -26.17
C VAL A 135 1.72 2.29 -26.89
N HIS A 136 1.51 2.05 -28.18
CA HIS A 136 0.37 2.57 -28.92
C HIS A 136 -0.96 2.11 -28.31
N GLY A 137 -1.08 0.82 -27.95
CA GLY A 137 -2.25 0.28 -27.26
C GLY A 137 -2.52 1.03 -25.95
N PHE A 138 -1.51 1.20 -25.10
CA PHE A 138 -1.65 1.94 -23.83
C PHE A 138 -2.00 3.41 -24.04
N ARG A 139 -1.45 4.06 -25.07
CA ARG A 139 -1.75 5.46 -25.42
C ARG A 139 -3.21 5.65 -25.85
N MET A 140 -3.76 4.71 -26.60
CA MET A 140 -5.10 4.80 -27.20
C MET A 140 -6.20 4.19 -26.33
N PHE A 141 -5.84 3.54 -25.22
CA PHE A 141 -6.80 2.80 -24.40
C PHE A 141 -7.78 3.73 -23.65
N ASP A 142 -7.27 4.83 -23.09
CA ASP A 142 -8.07 5.81 -22.33
C ASP A 142 -7.63 7.23 -22.68
N GLU A 143 -8.53 7.98 -23.32
CA GLU A 143 -8.28 9.36 -23.77
C GLU A 143 -8.10 10.35 -22.60
N MET A 144 -8.56 10.00 -21.39
CA MET A 144 -8.37 10.83 -20.19
C MET A 144 -6.95 10.74 -19.63
N VAL A 145 -6.16 9.75 -20.08
CA VAL A 145 -4.80 9.53 -19.62
C VAL A 145 -3.79 10.10 -20.62
N HIS A 146 -3.10 11.16 -20.22
CA HIS A 146 -2.03 11.73 -21.02
C HIS A 146 -0.73 10.93 -20.85
N LEU A 147 -0.47 9.99 -21.77
CA LEU A 147 0.82 9.32 -21.86
C LEU A 147 1.87 10.22 -22.53
N GLY A 148 2.75 10.83 -21.72
CA GLY A 148 3.69 11.86 -22.14
C GLY A 148 5.07 11.34 -22.59
N GLY A 149 5.36 10.06 -22.37
CA GLY A 149 6.61 9.45 -22.84
C GLY A 149 6.91 8.08 -22.24
N VAL A 150 7.97 7.46 -22.73
CA VAL A 150 8.42 6.12 -22.33
C VAL A 150 9.84 6.15 -21.77
N ILE A 151 10.07 5.39 -20.71
CA ILE A 151 11.41 5.04 -20.21
C ILE A 151 11.69 3.58 -20.56
N LEU A 152 12.80 3.35 -21.29
CA LEU A 152 13.23 2.01 -21.66
C LEU A 152 14.09 1.41 -20.54
N ASN A 153 13.63 0.33 -19.91
CA ASN A 153 14.36 -0.35 -18.84
C ASN A 153 14.98 -1.66 -19.34
N ARG A 154 16.17 -2.01 -18.82
CA ARG A 154 16.93 -3.24 -19.13
C ARG A 154 17.31 -3.37 -20.60
N VAL A 155 17.65 -2.26 -21.25
CA VAL A 155 18.16 -2.24 -22.62
C VAL A 155 19.48 -3.00 -22.71
N ALA A 156 19.61 -3.86 -23.72
CA ALA A 156 20.74 -4.79 -23.83
C ALA A 156 22.01 -4.15 -24.40
N SER A 157 21.89 -3.20 -25.34
CA SER A 157 23.03 -2.59 -26.04
C SER A 157 22.62 -1.27 -26.72
N PRO A 158 23.59 -0.45 -27.19
CA PRO A 158 23.28 0.76 -27.97
C PRO A 158 22.48 0.47 -29.25
N ARG A 159 22.78 -0.63 -29.95
CA ARG A 159 22.02 -1.06 -31.13
C ARG A 159 20.57 -1.42 -30.79
N HIS A 160 20.37 -2.11 -29.67
CA HIS A 160 19.03 -2.42 -29.19
C HIS A 160 18.26 -1.14 -28.86
N GLU A 161 18.88 -0.19 -28.18
CA GLU A 161 18.26 1.12 -27.90
C GLU A 161 17.82 1.86 -29.16
N GLN A 162 18.70 1.93 -30.18
CA GLN A 162 18.38 2.62 -31.42
C GLN A 162 17.15 2.00 -32.10
N MET A 163 17.08 0.67 -32.15
CA MET A 163 15.92 -0.05 -32.69
C MET A 163 14.62 0.29 -31.93
N LEU A 164 14.66 0.34 -30.59
CA LEU A 164 13.49 0.66 -29.76
C LEU A 164 13.06 2.12 -29.92
N ARG A 165 14.02 3.05 -30.06
CA ARG A 165 13.75 4.46 -30.33
C ARG A 165 13.06 4.64 -31.68
N THR A 166 13.58 4.02 -32.74
CA THR A 166 12.94 4.02 -34.06
C THR A 166 11.51 3.49 -34.01
N ALA A 167 11.28 2.38 -33.31
CA ALA A 167 9.93 1.82 -33.16
C ALA A 167 8.95 2.80 -32.45
N LEU A 168 9.43 3.58 -31.47
CA LEU A 168 8.60 4.58 -30.80
C LEU A 168 8.44 5.89 -31.59
N ASP A 169 9.43 6.25 -32.41
CA ASP A 169 9.33 7.38 -33.34
C ASP A 169 8.24 7.14 -34.39
N ASP A 170 8.07 5.90 -34.88
CA ASP A 170 7.02 5.53 -35.84
C ASP A 170 5.59 5.83 -35.35
N ILE A 171 5.39 5.85 -34.03
CA ILE A 171 4.11 6.19 -33.39
C ILE A 171 4.13 7.58 -32.73
N GLY A 172 5.20 8.34 -32.93
CA GLY A 172 5.40 9.67 -32.36
C GLY A 172 5.42 9.69 -30.83
N MET A 173 5.96 8.65 -30.18
CA MET A 173 6.05 8.57 -28.72
C MET A 173 7.46 8.95 -28.24
N PRO A 174 7.61 10.02 -27.44
CA PRO A 174 8.91 10.43 -26.93
C PRO A 174 9.55 9.37 -26.02
N VAL A 175 10.82 9.06 -26.28
CA VAL A 175 11.67 8.28 -25.35
C VAL A 175 12.39 9.24 -24.42
N LEU A 176 12.04 9.19 -23.13
CA LEU A 176 12.56 10.06 -22.08
C LEU A 176 13.88 9.57 -21.47
N GLY A 177 14.37 8.42 -21.91
CA GLY A 177 15.63 7.86 -21.44
C GLY A 177 15.69 6.35 -21.58
N ALA A 178 16.87 5.80 -21.34
CA ALA A 178 17.14 4.37 -21.42
C ALA A 178 18.11 3.95 -20.32
N LEU A 179 17.78 2.85 -19.65
CA LEU A 179 18.59 2.22 -18.61
C LEU A 179 19.03 0.84 -19.08
N ARG A 180 20.32 0.54 -18.92
CA ARG A 180 20.90 -0.75 -19.28
C ARG A 180 20.52 -1.82 -18.26
N ARG A 181 20.65 -3.08 -18.68
CA ARG A 181 20.49 -4.22 -17.78
C ARG A 181 21.55 -4.15 -16.67
N GLY A 182 21.10 -4.07 -15.42
CA GLY A 182 21.97 -4.01 -14.25
C GLY A 182 22.19 -2.61 -13.69
N ASP A 183 21.75 -1.55 -14.37
CA ASP A 183 21.90 -0.17 -13.90
C ASP A 183 21.10 0.11 -12.63
N LEU A 184 19.90 -0.46 -12.54
CA LEU A 184 19.02 -0.30 -11.39
C LEU A 184 19.32 -1.41 -10.36
N PRO A 185 19.91 -1.11 -9.20
CA PRO A 185 20.00 -2.07 -8.11
C PRO A 185 18.61 -2.44 -7.57
N ASN A 186 18.49 -3.65 -7.01
CA ASN A 186 17.32 -3.99 -6.21
C ASN A 186 17.33 -3.17 -4.91
N VAL A 187 16.46 -2.17 -4.82
CA VAL A 187 16.37 -1.27 -3.66
C VAL A 187 15.28 -1.67 -2.70
N LEU A 188 14.18 -2.22 -3.22
CA LEU A 188 13.12 -2.76 -2.39
C LEU A 188 13.53 -4.15 -1.86
N PRO A 189 13.30 -4.43 -0.57
CA PRO A 189 13.49 -5.75 0.00
C PRO A 189 12.46 -6.73 -0.57
N SER A 190 12.74 -8.03 -0.42
CA SER A 190 11.74 -9.07 -0.72
C SER A 190 10.49 -8.87 0.14
N ARG A 191 9.31 -8.87 -0.50
CA ARG A 191 8.01 -8.72 0.16
C ARG A 191 7.48 -10.00 0.82
N ALA A 192 8.31 -11.04 0.93
CA ALA A 192 7.95 -12.31 1.55
C ALA A 192 7.49 -12.19 3.03
N HIS A 193 7.78 -11.06 3.67
CA HIS A 193 7.49 -10.79 5.09
C HIS A 193 6.53 -9.59 5.31
N GLY A 194 5.68 -9.28 4.31
CA GLY A 194 4.74 -8.16 4.41
C GLY A 194 5.38 -6.79 4.10
N PRO A 195 4.78 -5.66 4.54
CA PRO A 195 5.38 -4.34 4.37
C PRO A 195 6.72 -4.30 5.12
N VAL A 196 7.79 -3.82 4.48
CA VAL A 196 9.14 -3.73 5.07
C VAL A 196 9.56 -2.25 5.07
N PRO A 197 9.84 -1.61 6.21
CA PRO A 197 10.15 -0.21 6.30
C PRO A 197 11.61 -0.01 5.94
N VAL A 198 11.83 1.12 5.30
CA VAL A 198 13.16 1.69 5.07
C VAL A 198 13.94 1.88 6.40
N ALA A 199 13.23 2.11 7.50
CA ALA A 199 13.73 2.57 8.80
C ALA A 199 14.83 1.69 9.45
N HIS A 200 14.96 0.42 9.06
CA HIS A 200 15.94 -0.50 9.66
C HIS A 200 17.17 -0.76 8.78
N ARG A 201 17.13 -0.35 7.51
CA ARG A 201 18.27 -0.47 6.58
C ARG A 201 18.77 0.90 6.19
N THR A 202 18.83 1.86 7.11
CA THR A 202 19.03 3.26 6.74
C THR A 202 20.30 3.49 5.93
N VAL A 203 21.42 2.81 6.24
CA VAL A 203 22.67 2.97 5.48
C VAL A 203 22.61 2.27 4.12
N GLU A 204 22.23 1.00 4.06
CA GLU A 204 22.15 0.23 2.82
C GLU A 204 21.06 0.79 1.89
N ALA A 205 19.88 1.10 2.44
CA ALA A 205 18.77 1.72 1.72
C ALA A 205 19.16 3.11 1.20
N SER A 206 19.79 3.97 2.03
CA SER A 206 20.25 5.28 1.55
C SER A 206 21.30 5.13 0.44
N ARG A 207 22.23 4.18 0.56
CA ARG A 207 23.22 3.89 -0.48
C ARG A 207 22.55 3.39 -1.77
N ALA A 208 21.55 2.53 -1.65
CA ALA A 208 20.79 2.00 -2.76
C ALA A 208 19.97 3.09 -3.47
N VAL A 209 19.28 3.94 -2.71
CA VAL A 209 18.55 5.12 -3.20
C VAL A 209 19.49 6.09 -3.92
N ARG A 210 20.66 6.39 -3.34
CA ARG A 210 21.68 7.22 -4.01
C ARG A 210 22.11 6.62 -5.35
N ARG A 211 22.38 5.32 -5.39
CA ARG A 211 22.76 4.62 -6.63
C ARG A 211 21.66 4.64 -7.69
N LEU A 212 20.40 4.52 -7.29
CA LEU A 212 19.26 4.74 -8.21
C LEU A 212 19.26 6.16 -8.76
N GLY A 213 19.49 7.16 -7.90
CA GLY A 213 19.59 8.56 -8.32
C GLY A 213 20.69 8.78 -9.35
N GLU A 214 21.87 8.19 -9.15
CA GLU A 214 22.99 8.26 -10.10
C GLU A 214 22.66 7.59 -11.43
N ALA A 215 22.09 6.38 -11.40
CA ALA A 215 21.68 5.66 -12.61
C ALA A 215 20.62 6.42 -13.40
N VAL A 216 19.61 6.95 -12.72
CA VAL A 216 18.54 7.77 -13.33
C VAL A 216 19.10 9.08 -13.89
N ALA A 217 19.96 9.77 -13.16
CA ALA A 217 20.55 11.03 -13.60
C ALA A 217 21.44 10.88 -14.85
N GLY A 218 22.08 9.71 -15.02
CA GLY A 218 22.89 9.40 -16.20
C GLY A 218 22.12 8.79 -17.37
N GLY A 219 21.01 8.08 -17.11
CA GLY A 219 20.26 7.35 -18.13
C GLY A 219 18.99 8.05 -18.65
N LEU A 220 18.45 9.03 -17.90
CA LEU A 220 17.20 9.71 -18.24
C LEU A 220 17.41 11.20 -18.57
N ASP A 221 16.58 11.72 -19.48
CA ASP A 221 16.51 13.14 -19.81
C ASP A 221 15.66 13.87 -18.76
N LEU A 222 16.32 14.28 -17.68
CA LEU A 222 15.67 14.94 -16.55
C LEU A 222 15.08 16.30 -16.91
N GLU A 223 15.64 17.01 -17.89
CA GLU A 223 15.08 18.28 -18.36
C GLU A 223 13.75 18.06 -19.08
N ARG A 224 13.65 17.06 -19.96
CA ARG A 224 12.37 16.69 -20.59
C ARG A 224 11.35 16.21 -19.58
N LEU A 225 11.77 15.42 -18.59
CA LEU A 225 10.89 14.97 -17.51
C LEU A 225 10.36 16.16 -16.69
N MET A 226 11.22 17.12 -16.34
CA MET A 226 10.79 18.36 -15.68
C MET A 226 9.88 19.21 -16.57
N GLY A 227 10.19 19.34 -17.87
CA GLY A 227 9.34 20.03 -18.84
C GLY A 227 7.94 19.41 -18.91
N LEU A 228 7.87 18.08 -18.97
CA LEU A 228 6.61 17.34 -18.93
C LEU A 228 5.86 17.58 -17.61
N ALA A 229 6.56 17.56 -16.48
CA ALA A 229 5.97 17.81 -15.17
C ALA A 229 5.37 19.22 -15.07
N ASN A 230 6.08 20.22 -15.60
CA ASN A 230 5.67 21.63 -15.60
C ASN A 230 4.49 21.91 -16.54
N ALA A 231 4.31 21.09 -17.59
CA ALA A 231 3.17 21.18 -18.49
C ALA A 231 1.86 20.68 -17.88
N ALA A 232 1.89 20.04 -16.70
CA ALA A 232 0.70 19.59 -16.02
C ALA A 232 -0.20 20.79 -15.66
N PRO A 233 -1.52 20.77 -15.98
CA PRO A 233 -2.44 21.84 -15.62
C PRO A 233 -2.50 22.10 -14.11
N SER A 234 -3.20 23.12 -13.64
CA SER A 234 -3.39 23.27 -12.19
C SER A 234 -4.22 22.12 -11.60
N VAL A 235 -3.88 21.74 -10.37
CA VAL A 235 -4.61 20.71 -9.60
C VAL A 235 -5.99 21.26 -9.20
N PRO A 236 -7.08 20.48 -9.38
CA PRO A 236 -8.43 20.91 -9.02
C PRO A 236 -8.67 20.87 -7.49
N GLY A 237 -9.61 21.70 -7.02
CA GLY A 237 -10.08 21.70 -5.63
C GLY A 237 -9.27 22.57 -4.66
N PRO A 238 -9.78 22.74 -3.43
CA PRO A 238 -9.03 23.34 -2.33
C PRO A 238 -7.94 22.39 -1.82
N ILE A 239 -6.87 22.95 -1.28
CA ILE A 239 -5.82 22.16 -0.62
C ILE A 239 -6.42 21.58 0.67
N TRP A 240 -6.19 20.30 0.94
CA TRP A 240 -6.56 19.71 2.22
C TRP A 240 -5.61 20.21 3.31
N THR A 241 -6.12 20.57 4.48
CA THR A 241 -5.26 20.81 5.64
C THR A 241 -5.73 19.94 6.81
N PRO A 242 -4.81 19.48 7.68
CA PRO A 242 -5.18 18.74 8.88
C PRO A 242 -6.14 19.53 9.78
N ALA A 243 -5.93 20.84 9.91
CA ALA A 243 -6.76 21.72 10.73
C ALA A 243 -8.20 21.81 10.21
N ASP A 244 -8.39 22.04 8.91
CA ASP A 244 -9.72 22.10 8.30
C ASP A 244 -10.42 20.73 8.34
N ALA A 245 -9.66 19.65 8.17
CA ALA A 245 -10.19 18.29 8.18
C ALA A 245 -10.70 17.86 9.55
N VAL A 246 -9.96 18.20 10.61
CA VAL A 246 -10.36 17.98 11.99
C VAL A 246 -11.53 18.91 12.34
N GLY A 247 -11.42 20.21 12.05
CA GLY A 247 -12.41 21.25 12.35
C GLY A 247 -12.71 21.43 13.85
N GLY A 248 -13.55 22.40 14.20
CA GLY A 248 -14.02 22.62 15.59
C GLY A 248 -12.94 23.16 16.56
N GLU A 249 -13.29 23.23 17.85
CA GLU A 249 -12.36 23.69 18.90
C GLU A 249 -11.22 22.69 19.11
N VAL A 250 -9.99 23.22 19.16
CA VAL A 250 -8.79 22.47 19.54
C VAL A 250 -8.74 22.39 21.06
N PHE A 251 -8.39 21.23 21.60
CA PHE A 251 -8.21 21.09 23.04
C PHE A 251 -7.05 21.96 23.53
N GLU A 252 -7.25 22.73 24.62
CA GLU A 252 -6.17 23.52 25.23
C GLU A 252 -5.07 22.64 25.84
N GLN A 253 -5.46 21.47 26.35
CA GLN A 253 -4.51 20.48 26.86
C GLN A 253 -3.89 19.71 25.70
N ARG A 254 -2.55 19.63 25.70
CA ARG A 254 -1.78 18.91 24.69
C ARG A 254 -1.25 17.59 25.24
N PRO A 255 -2.03 16.48 25.22
CA PRO A 255 -1.55 15.20 25.69
C PRO A 255 -0.43 14.68 24.79
N ILE A 256 0.56 13.99 25.37
CA ILE A 256 1.58 13.28 24.59
C ILE A 256 0.96 12.00 24.02
N VAL A 257 0.93 11.90 22.69
CA VAL A 257 0.52 10.69 21.97
C VAL A 257 1.78 10.04 21.40
N ALA A 258 2.13 8.87 21.91
CA ALA A 258 3.21 8.06 21.37
C ALA A 258 2.74 7.42 20.06
N LEU A 259 3.40 7.76 18.95
CA LEU A 259 3.11 7.21 17.63
C LEU A 259 4.24 6.30 17.19
N ALA A 260 3.92 5.03 16.89
CA ALA A 260 4.92 4.08 16.44
C ALA A 260 5.52 4.49 15.09
N GLY A 261 6.85 4.52 15.01
CA GLY A 261 7.59 4.88 13.80
C GLY A 261 9.09 4.73 13.98
N GLY A 262 9.82 4.64 12.88
CA GLY A 262 11.28 4.58 12.90
C GLY A 262 11.90 5.79 12.19
N PRO A 263 13.24 5.81 12.03
CA PRO A 263 13.89 6.87 11.27
C PRO A 263 13.31 6.98 9.85
N GLY A 264 12.72 8.12 9.54
CA GLY A 264 12.27 8.49 8.21
C GLY A 264 10.78 8.31 7.92
N ALA A 265 9.99 7.61 8.76
CA ALA A 265 8.52 7.57 8.59
C ALA A 265 7.79 6.96 9.82
N PRO A 266 6.55 7.41 10.10
CA PRO A 266 5.66 6.67 11.00
C PRO A 266 5.28 5.31 10.39
N TYR A 267 4.97 4.32 11.23
CA TYR A 267 4.42 3.03 10.78
C TYR A 267 2.91 3.11 10.48
N THR A 268 2.48 4.22 9.88
CA THR A 268 1.10 4.53 9.49
C THR A 268 1.12 5.53 8.33
N TYR A 269 -0.06 5.93 7.85
CA TYR A 269 -0.19 7.05 6.93
C TYR A 269 0.29 8.35 7.60
N VAL A 270 1.02 9.19 6.86
CA VAL A 270 1.63 10.43 7.38
C VAL A 270 0.57 11.35 8.00
N GLU A 271 -0.61 11.40 7.39
CA GLU A 271 -1.75 12.20 7.79
C GLU A 271 -2.23 11.86 9.20
N THR A 272 -1.98 10.64 9.71
CA THR A 272 -2.34 10.26 11.09
C THR A 272 -1.66 11.16 12.12
N ALA A 273 -0.36 11.41 11.97
CA ALA A 273 0.40 12.29 12.87
C ALA A 273 -0.06 13.76 12.74
N GLU A 274 -0.32 14.19 11.51
CA GLU A 274 -0.78 15.56 11.22
C GLU A 274 -2.16 15.83 11.81
N LEU A 275 -3.08 14.86 11.70
CA LEU A 275 -4.43 14.93 12.27
C LEU A 275 -4.41 14.89 13.79
N LEU A 276 -3.57 14.06 14.41
CA LEU A 276 -3.39 14.05 15.88
C LEU A 276 -2.87 15.40 16.38
N THR A 277 -1.87 15.97 15.69
CA THR A 277 -1.32 17.29 16.02
C THR A 277 -2.39 18.38 15.86
N ALA A 278 -3.14 18.37 14.76
CA ALA A 278 -4.22 19.31 14.52
C ALA A 278 -5.39 19.17 15.50
N ALA A 279 -5.62 17.96 16.03
CA ALA A 279 -6.57 17.71 17.11
C ALA A 279 -6.07 18.18 18.49
N GLY A 280 -4.81 18.61 18.61
CA GLY A 280 -4.24 19.19 19.82
C GLY A 280 -3.24 18.31 20.57
N ALA A 281 -2.82 17.16 20.03
CA ALA A 281 -1.80 16.34 20.70
C ALA A 281 -0.37 16.80 20.42
N ASP A 282 0.52 16.53 21.37
CA ASP A 282 1.96 16.48 21.13
C ASP A 282 2.33 15.07 20.69
N VAL A 283 2.54 14.89 19.39
CA VAL A 283 2.88 13.59 18.82
C VAL A 283 4.37 13.33 18.98
N VAL A 284 4.72 12.27 19.70
CA VAL A 284 6.10 11.85 19.93
C VAL A 284 6.31 10.47 19.32
N VAL A 285 7.34 10.33 18.50
CA VAL A 285 7.65 9.04 17.86
C VAL A 285 8.24 8.07 18.89
N VAL A 286 7.82 6.82 18.82
CA VAL A 286 8.45 5.68 19.51
C VAL A 286 8.77 4.59 18.49
N ASP A 287 10.01 4.12 18.44
CA ASP A 287 10.43 3.02 17.58
C ASP A 287 10.30 1.70 18.35
N PRO A 288 9.23 0.89 18.12
CA PRO A 288 9.05 -0.37 18.83
C PRO A 288 10.19 -1.39 18.65
N LEU A 289 11.06 -1.18 17.66
CA LEU A 289 12.18 -2.06 17.36
C LEU A 289 13.48 -1.60 18.04
N ARG A 290 13.50 -0.44 18.69
CA ARG A 290 14.71 0.13 19.30
C ARG A 290 14.50 0.75 20.67
N ASP A 291 13.43 1.50 20.85
CA ASP A 291 13.16 2.21 22.09
C ASP A 291 12.67 1.23 23.15
N GLU A 292 13.27 1.26 24.34
CA GLU A 292 12.97 0.32 25.42
C GLU A 292 11.87 0.81 26.37
N ALA A 293 11.35 2.02 26.16
CA ALA A 293 10.33 2.64 26.98
C ALA A 293 9.41 3.54 26.15
N LEU A 294 8.18 3.73 26.63
CA LEU A 294 7.30 4.77 26.09
C LEU A 294 7.84 6.16 26.50
N PRO A 295 7.65 7.20 25.66
CA PRO A 295 7.99 8.57 26.01
C PRO A 295 7.38 8.98 27.36
N ALA A 296 8.13 9.74 28.16
CA ALA A 296 7.64 10.24 29.44
C ALA A 296 6.35 11.06 29.25
N GLY A 297 5.34 10.82 30.10
CA GLY A 297 4.06 11.51 30.02
C GLY A 297 3.12 11.03 28.91
N THR A 298 3.43 9.92 28.22
CA THR A 298 2.54 9.30 27.23
C THR A 298 1.14 9.10 27.80
N ARG A 299 0.12 9.56 27.07
CA ARG A 299 -1.30 9.44 27.42
C ARG A 299 -2.13 8.70 26.36
N ALA A 300 -1.55 8.35 25.22
CA ALA A 300 -2.09 7.36 24.29
C ALA A 300 -0.95 6.75 23.45
N LEU A 301 -1.15 5.52 22.98
CA LEU A 301 -0.26 4.83 22.05
C LEU A 301 -1.00 4.53 20.75
N VAL A 302 -0.41 4.90 19.61
CA VAL A 302 -0.93 4.58 18.28
C VAL A 302 0.12 3.80 17.50
N VAL A 303 -0.24 2.61 17.04
CA VAL A 303 0.61 1.74 16.21
C VAL A 303 -0.18 1.39 14.96
N GLY A 304 0.22 1.94 13.81
CA GLY A 304 -0.53 1.75 12.56
C GLY A 304 -0.17 0.49 11.81
N ALA A 305 -0.86 0.30 10.68
CA ALA A 305 -0.72 -0.88 9.82
C ALA A 305 0.58 -0.95 8.99
N GLY A 306 1.47 0.05 9.11
CA GLY A 306 2.79 0.05 8.47
C GLY A 306 3.84 -0.73 9.26
N LEU A 307 3.51 -1.29 10.43
CA LEU A 307 4.44 -2.13 11.20
C LEU A 307 4.67 -3.46 10.46
N PRO A 308 5.93 -3.86 10.23
CA PRO A 308 6.27 -5.07 9.47
C PRO A 308 6.08 -6.34 10.24
N GLU A 309 5.56 -7.34 9.55
CA GLU A 309 5.44 -8.69 10.09
C GLU A 309 6.81 -9.37 10.22
N GLY A 310 7.74 -9.07 9.32
CA GLY A 310 9.10 -9.61 9.32
C GLY A 310 9.96 -9.26 10.53
N TYR A 311 9.52 -8.36 11.41
CA TYR A 311 10.24 -7.98 12.63
C TYR A 311 9.66 -8.59 13.91
N ALA A 312 8.93 -9.69 13.80
CA ALA A 312 8.44 -10.41 14.98
C ALA A 312 9.57 -10.78 15.96
N GLU A 313 10.76 -11.12 15.46
CA GLU A 313 11.91 -11.41 16.32
C GLU A 313 12.38 -10.19 17.12
N GLU A 314 12.60 -9.06 16.45
CA GLU A 314 13.03 -7.82 17.08
C GLU A 314 11.97 -7.25 18.03
N LEU A 315 10.69 -7.31 17.66
CA LEU A 315 9.58 -6.93 18.53
C LEU A 315 9.55 -7.78 19.80
N SER A 316 9.74 -9.10 19.67
CA SER A 316 9.79 -10.02 20.81
C SER A 316 11.02 -9.81 21.68
N ALA A 317 12.18 -9.50 21.08
CA ALA A 317 13.42 -9.22 21.79
C ALA A 317 13.34 -7.97 22.66
N ASN A 318 12.56 -6.96 22.25
CA ASN A 318 12.32 -5.74 23.03
C ASN A 318 11.34 -5.96 24.20
N ARG A 319 11.73 -6.81 25.15
CA ARG A 319 10.92 -7.16 26.33
C ARG A 319 10.60 -5.96 27.21
N ARG A 320 11.49 -4.97 27.29
CA ARG A 320 11.30 -3.76 28.10
C ARG A 320 10.12 -2.94 27.59
N LEU A 321 10.08 -2.65 26.29
CA LEU A 321 8.95 -1.94 25.71
C LEU A 321 7.68 -2.79 25.73
N CYS A 322 7.76 -4.09 25.40
CA CYS A 322 6.61 -4.99 25.47
C CYS A 322 5.94 -4.94 26.86
N ASN A 323 6.73 -5.00 27.93
CA ASN A 323 6.22 -4.93 29.31
C ASN A 323 5.66 -3.52 29.63
N ALA A 324 6.27 -2.45 29.13
CA ALA A 324 5.78 -1.08 29.32
C ALA A 324 4.43 -0.86 28.63
N VAL A 325 4.27 -1.36 27.39
CA VAL A 325 3.00 -1.33 26.63
C VAL A 325 1.94 -2.17 27.34
N ALA A 326 2.30 -3.36 27.83
CA ALA A 326 1.40 -4.21 28.59
C ALA A 326 0.86 -3.50 29.83
N LYS A 327 1.76 -2.91 30.63
CA LYS A 327 1.39 -2.11 31.80
C LYS A 327 0.50 -0.92 31.40
N PHE A 328 0.86 -0.17 30.37
CA PHE A 328 0.12 1.00 29.91
C PHE A 328 -1.33 0.65 29.52
N ALA A 329 -1.53 -0.43 28.77
CA ALA A 329 -2.85 -0.94 28.41
C ALA A 329 -3.64 -1.44 29.64
N HIS A 330 -3.00 -2.16 30.56
CA HIS A 330 -3.62 -2.65 31.80
C HIS A 330 -3.97 -1.54 32.79
N ASP A 331 -3.22 -0.43 32.79
CA ASP A 331 -3.54 0.76 33.56
C ASP A 331 -4.76 1.51 32.97
N GLY A 332 -5.25 1.11 31.79
CA GLY A 332 -6.49 1.60 31.20
C GLY A 332 -6.31 2.74 30.18
N TRP A 333 -5.07 3.01 29.77
CA TRP A 333 -4.79 4.08 28.80
C TRP A 333 -5.20 3.69 27.36
N PRO A 334 -5.50 4.69 26.50
CA PRO A 334 -5.83 4.46 25.09
C PRO A 334 -4.69 3.81 24.30
N VAL A 335 -5.01 2.72 23.59
CA VAL A 335 -4.09 2.04 22.66
C VAL A 335 -4.80 1.74 21.35
N VAL A 336 -4.22 2.18 20.24
CA VAL A 336 -4.63 1.80 18.88
C VAL A 336 -3.57 0.88 18.30
N ALA A 337 -4.00 -0.28 17.81
CA ALA A 337 -3.14 -1.26 17.16
C ALA A 337 -3.76 -1.75 15.85
N GLU A 338 -3.21 -1.31 14.72
CA GLU A 338 -3.66 -1.68 13.39
C GLU A 338 -2.63 -2.60 12.68
N GLY A 339 -3.10 -3.48 11.79
CA GLY A 339 -2.24 -4.40 11.03
C GLY A 339 -1.49 -5.39 11.94
N VAL A 340 -0.16 -5.42 11.82
CA VAL A 340 0.73 -6.31 12.60
C VAL A 340 0.79 -5.91 14.08
N ALA A 341 0.38 -4.68 14.42
CA ALA A 341 0.31 -4.27 15.80
C ALA A 341 -0.68 -5.10 16.63
N LEU A 342 -1.73 -5.67 16.03
CA LEU A 342 -2.62 -6.60 16.73
C LEU A 342 -1.85 -7.85 17.22
N PRO A 343 -1.18 -8.63 16.35
CA PRO A 343 -0.28 -9.70 16.78
C PRO A 343 0.74 -9.29 17.86
N TRP A 344 1.31 -8.08 17.75
CA TRP A 344 2.27 -7.57 18.76
C TRP A 344 1.64 -7.35 20.14
N LEU A 345 0.34 -7.05 20.21
CA LEU A 345 -0.40 -6.98 21.48
C LEU A 345 -0.82 -8.36 22.03
N GLY A 346 -0.72 -9.43 21.23
CA GLY A 346 -1.05 -10.79 21.65
C GLY A 346 -0.05 -11.39 22.64
N ARG A 347 -0.31 -12.63 23.11
CA ARG A 347 0.62 -13.42 23.93
C ARG A 347 1.90 -13.73 23.17
N ASP A 348 1.75 -14.17 21.92
CA ASP A 348 2.86 -14.62 21.10
C ASP A 348 2.55 -14.49 19.60
N PHE A 349 3.61 -14.49 18.80
CA PHE A 349 3.57 -14.62 17.35
C PHE A 349 4.66 -15.62 16.92
N ASP A 350 4.25 -16.73 16.29
CA ASP A 350 5.11 -17.85 15.92
C ASP A 350 5.88 -18.40 17.13
N GLY A 351 5.20 -18.48 18.28
CA GLY A 351 5.78 -18.93 19.55
C GLY A 351 6.72 -17.91 20.23
N ARG A 352 6.98 -16.76 19.60
CA ARG A 352 7.80 -15.69 20.18
C ARG A 352 6.93 -14.84 21.09
N PRO A 353 7.30 -14.63 22.37
CA PRO A 353 6.45 -13.92 23.31
C PRO A 353 6.38 -12.43 22.95
N MET A 354 5.16 -11.88 22.97
CA MET A 354 4.84 -10.50 22.60
C MET A 354 4.44 -9.70 23.86
N CYS A 355 3.61 -8.65 23.72
CA CYS A 355 3.20 -7.80 24.85
C CYS A 355 2.25 -8.50 25.83
N ALA A 356 1.50 -9.51 25.40
CA ALA A 356 0.48 -10.22 26.19
C ALA A 356 -0.61 -9.31 26.78
N VAL A 357 -1.01 -8.27 26.05
CA VAL A 357 -2.17 -7.41 26.38
C VAL A 357 -3.48 -8.14 26.10
N LEU A 358 -3.52 -8.87 24.98
CA LEU A 358 -4.66 -9.63 24.51
C LEU A 358 -4.37 -11.12 24.59
N ASP A 359 -5.39 -11.91 24.96
CA ASP A 359 -5.30 -13.36 25.07
C ASP A 359 -5.39 -14.05 23.69
N THR A 360 -4.41 -13.75 22.83
CA THR A 360 -4.36 -14.22 21.44
C THR A 360 -2.98 -14.74 21.09
N SER A 361 -2.92 -15.78 20.27
CA SER A 361 -1.68 -16.24 19.62
C SER A 361 -1.79 -16.01 18.11
N THR A 362 -0.67 -15.71 17.47
CA THR A 362 -0.59 -15.53 16.01
C THR A 362 0.35 -16.56 15.41
N VAL A 363 -0.05 -17.13 14.28
CA VAL A 363 0.82 -17.99 13.46
C VAL A 363 0.92 -17.45 12.04
N SER A 364 2.12 -17.47 11.45
CA SER A 364 2.33 -17.09 10.06
C SER A 364 1.69 -18.12 9.12
N GLY A 365 0.75 -17.68 8.29
CA GLY A 365 0.19 -18.49 7.20
C GLY A 365 1.07 -18.54 5.96
N ASP A 366 0.83 -19.52 5.09
CA ASP A 366 1.53 -19.65 3.80
C ASP A 366 1.09 -18.60 2.77
N GLN A 367 -0.14 -18.09 2.91
CA GLN A 367 -0.75 -17.14 1.99
C GLN A 367 -0.85 -15.76 2.62
N THR A 368 -0.60 -14.72 1.81
CA THR A 368 -0.83 -13.34 2.24
C THR A 368 -2.30 -13.01 2.08
N VAL A 369 -2.94 -12.57 3.17
CA VAL A 369 -4.28 -11.99 3.14
C VAL A 369 -4.13 -10.51 2.84
N ALA A 370 -4.61 -10.09 1.67
CA ALA A 370 -4.62 -8.70 1.25
C ALA A 370 -6.02 -8.25 0.82
N GLY A 371 -6.36 -6.98 1.02
CA GLY A 371 -7.51 -6.35 0.37
C GLY A 371 -8.27 -5.36 1.24
N TYR A 372 -9.12 -4.57 0.58
CA TYR A 372 -9.99 -3.60 1.22
C TYR A 372 -11.15 -4.28 1.97
N ARG A 373 -11.60 -3.68 3.05
CA ARG A 373 -12.81 -4.09 3.78
C ARG A 373 -13.66 -2.85 4.07
N GLU A 374 -14.94 -2.92 3.74
CA GLU A 374 -15.94 -2.01 4.28
C GLU A 374 -16.38 -2.55 5.64
N ALA A 375 -15.81 -2.01 6.70
CA ALA A 375 -16.01 -2.43 8.06
C ALA A 375 -17.11 -1.60 8.74
N THR A 376 -17.87 -2.25 9.62
CA THR A 376 -18.84 -1.60 10.52
C THR A 376 -18.38 -1.81 11.96
N ALA A 377 -18.38 -0.76 12.76
CA ALA A 377 -18.09 -0.86 14.19
C ALA A 377 -19.32 -1.44 14.92
N PRO A 378 -19.24 -2.64 15.53
CA PRO A 378 -20.39 -3.24 16.21
C PRO A 378 -20.70 -2.55 17.55
N THR A 379 -19.70 -1.91 18.15
CA THR A 379 -19.80 -1.17 19.41
C THR A 379 -18.99 0.11 19.34
N THR A 380 -19.24 1.03 20.27
CA THR A 380 -18.42 2.24 20.41
C THR A 380 -17.04 1.88 20.95
N SER A 381 -16.00 2.32 20.25
CA SER A 381 -14.60 2.14 20.63
C SER A 381 -13.82 3.46 20.52
N LEU A 382 -12.51 3.40 20.77
CA LEU A 382 -11.62 4.54 20.62
C LEU A 382 -11.67 5.14 19.21
N LEU A 383 -11.74 4.31 18.17
CA LEU A 383 -11.71 4.78 16.78
C LEU A 383 -13.08 5.21 16.27
N ALA A 384 -14.16 4.55 16.67
CA ALA A 384 -15.46 4.75 16.01
C ALA A 384 -16.66 4.56 16.95
N PRO A 385 -17.76 5.31 16.77
CA PRO A 385 -19.03 5.01 17.43
C PRO A 385 -19.67 3.74 16.86
N ALA A 386 -20.56 3.11 17.63
CA ALA A 386 -21.34 1.95 17.15
C ALA A 386 -22.11 2.29 15.87
N GLY A 387 -22.08 1.37 14.90
CA GLY A 387 -22.72 1.52 13.58
C GLY A 387 -21.92 2.34 12.56
N ALA A 388 -20.79 2.95 12.94
CA ALA A 388 -19.94 3.67 11.99
C ALA A 388 -19.40 2.71 10.92
N ARG A 389 -19.40 3.17 9.67
CA ARG A 389 -18.84 2.43 8.53
C ARG A 389 -17.56 3.09 8.06
N ILE A 390 -16.52 2.30 7.82
CA ILE A 390 -15.23 2.78 7.35
C ILE A 390 -14.60 1.79 6.39
N THR A 391 -13.90 2.30 5.38
CA THR A 391 -13.07 1.47 4.51
C THR A 391 -11.66 1.41 5.07
N GLY A 392 -11.16 0.21 5.29
CA GLY A 392 -9.76 -0.04 5.62
C GLY A 392 -9.10 -0.99 4.62
N TYR A 393 -7.79 -1.15 4.76
CA TYR A 393 -7.02 -2.12 4.00
C TYR A 393 -6.24 -3.00 4.96
N LYS A 394 -6.15 -4.29 4.66
CA LYS A 394 -5.32 -5.21 5.42
C LYS A 394 -4.37 -5.97 4.51
N GLN A 395 -3.17 -6.19 4.99
CA GLN A 395 -2.14 -6.99 4.32
C GLN A 395 -1.28 -7.67 5.39
N HIS A 396 -1.44 -8.98 5.55
CA HIS A 396 -0.75 -9.76 6.57
C HIS A 396 -0.72 -11.25 6.19
N ARG A 397 0.21 -12.02 6.76
CA ARG A 397 0.21 -13.48 6.76
C ARG A 397 -0.20 -14.05 8.11
N GLY A 398 -0.03 -13.29 9.18
CA GLY A 398 -0.36 -13.69 10.54
C GLY A 398 -1.84 -13.97 10.71
N ILE A 399 -2.15 -15.18 11.18
CA ILE A 399 -3.49 -15.65 11.50
C ILE A 399 -3.65 -15.57 13.02
N VAL A 400 -4.46 -14.62 13.49
CA VAL A 400 -4.70 -14.39 14.92
C VAL A 400 -5.80 -15.33 15.43
N THR A 401 -5.53 -16.01 16.53
CA THR A 401 -6.47 -16.91 17.22
C THR A 401 -6.61 -16.55 18.70
N PRO A 402 -7.84 -16.30 19.20
CA PRO A 402 -9.08 -16.16 18.43
C PRO A 402 -9.04 -14.96 17.47
N ARG A 403 -9.89 -14.96 16.43
CA ARG A 403 -9.95 -13.88 15.43
C ARG A 403 -10.46 -12.55 15.98
N ALA A 404 -11.31 -12.63 17.00
CA ALA A 404 -11.92 -11.51 17.66
C ALA A 404 -12.12 -11.79 19.16
N GLY A 405 -12.20 -10.72 19.94
CA GLY A 405 -12.52 -10.80 21.37
C GLY A 405 -14.02 -10.91 21.61
N ALA A 406 -14.42 -10.88 22.90
CA ALA A 406 -15.83 -10.80 23.30
C ALA A 406 -16.55 -9.60 22.66
N VAL A 407 -15.81 -8.50 22.46
CA VAL A 407 -16.26 -7.35 21.68
C VAL A 407 -15.35 -7.22 20.44
N PRO A 408 -15.85 -7.54 19.23
CA PRO A 408 -15.08 -7.37 18.00
C PRO A 408 -14.85 -5.89 17.69
N ALA A 409 -13.71 -5.58 17.08
CA ALA A 409 -13.42 -4.23 16.58
C ALA A 409 -14.25 -3.90 15.33
N TRP A 410 -14.39 -4.87 14.43
CA TRP A 410 -15.05 -4.70 13.15
C TRP A 410 -15.89 -5.92 12.75
N THR A 411 -16.97 -5.66 12.02
CA THR A 411 -17.74 -6.65 11.25
C THR A 411 -17.85 -6.19 9.79
N TRP A 412 -18.09 -7.10 8.87
CA TRP A 412 -18.35 -6.79 7.46
C TRP A 412 -19.16 -7.90 6.79
N SER A 413 -19.79 -7.58 5.66
CA SER A 413 -20.65 -8.52 4.94
C SER A 413 -19.90 -9.80 4.56
N GLY A 414 -20.54 -10.95 4.79
CA GLY A 414 -20.03 -12.27 4.40
C GLY A 414 -18.76 -12.74 5.12
N GLY A 415 -18.31 -12.03 6.17
CA GLY A 415 -17.10 -12.37 6.90
C GLY A 415 -17.32 -12.50 8.40
N ASN A 416 -16.39 -13.21 9.05
CA ASN A 416 -16.37 -13.32 10.50
C ASN A 416 -15.90 -12.00 11.14
N PRO A 417 -16.45 -11.61 12.31
CA PRO A 417 -15.96 -10.48 13.08
C PRO A 417 -14.45 -10.56 13.32
N GLU A 418 -13.77 -9.41 13.38
CA GLU A 418 -12.32 -9.33 13.53
C GLU A 418 -11.91 -8.26 14.54
N GLY A 419 -10.84 -8.54 15.27
CA GLY A 419 -10.20 -7.61 16.18
C GLY A 419 -10.86 -7.55 17.56
N PHE A 420 -10.35 -6.64 18.38
CA PHE A 420 -10.58 -6.61 19.81
C PHE A 420 -10.85 -5.16 20.25
N VAL A 421 -11.95 -4.98 20.97
CA VAL A 421 -12.15 -3.81 21.81
C VAL A 421 -12.09 -4.27 23.26
N TRP A 422 -11.11 -3.80 24.01
CA TRP A 422 -10.93 -4.15 25.41
C TRP A 422 -10.49 -2.91 26.19
N ARG A 423 -11.36 -2.41 27.09
CA ARG A 423 -11.19 -1.12 27.75
C ARG A 423 -11.00 0.01 26.72
N GLN A 424 -9.85 0.70 26.73
CA GLN A 424 -9.50 1.71 25.72
C GLN A 424 -8.53 1.18 24.65
N VAL A 425 -8.33 -0.14 24.57
CA VAL A 425 -7.59 -0.79 23.49
C VAL A 425 -8.54 -1.05 22.32
N HIS A 426 -8.20 -0.56 21.13
CA HIS A 426 -8.77 -0.97 19.85
C HIS A 426 -7.68 -1.63 19.02
N ALA A 427 -7.81 -2.92 18.73
CA ALA A 427 -6.82 -3.68 17.98
C ALA A 427 -7.44 -4.47 16.82
N SER A 428 -6.90 -4.33 15.61
CA SER A 428 -7.38 -5.03 14.40
C SER A 428 -6.26 -5.21 13.38
N GLN A 429 -6.34 -6.24 12.52
CA GLN A 429 -5.45 -6.34 11.35
C GLN A 429 -5.89 -5.39 10.20
N LEU A 430 -7.03 -4.72 10.35
CA LEU A 430 -7.49 -3.67 9.44
C LEU A 430 -6.77 -2.35 9.72
N GLY A 431 -6.04 -1.84 8.73
CA GLY A 431 -5.43 -0.51 8.75
C GLY A 431 -6.34 0.56 8.17
N LEU A 432 -6.38 1.72 8.81
CA LEU A 432 -7.23 2.83 8.41
C LEU A 432 -6.40 4.01 7.91
N HIS A 433 -6.91 4.73 6.91
CA HIS A 433 -6.36 6.02 6.53
C HIS A 433 -7.22 7.15 7.13
N TRP A 434 -6.72 7.78 8.18
CA TRP A 434 -7.54 8.70 9.00
C TRP A 434 -7.95 9.98 8.28
N ALA A 435 -7.36 10.31 7.13
CA ALA A 435 -7.87 11.39 6.27
C ALA A 435 -9.29 11.11 5.73
N ALA A 436 -9.72 9.84 5.70
CA ALA A 436 -11.09 9.44 5.39
C ALA A 436 -12.07 9.74 6.53
N ALA A 437 -11.58 9.66 7.78
CA ALA A 437 -12.34 9.80 9.01
C ALA A 437 -11.55 10.63 10.06
N PRO A 438 -11.37 11.95 9.84
CA PRO A 438 -10.54 12.80 10.70
C PRO A 438 -10.98 12.86 12.17
N GLU A 439 -12.26 12.57 12.44
CA GLU A 439 -12.84 12.48 13.78
C GLU A 439 -12.15 11.43 14.66
N ILE A 440 -11.51 10.42 14.08
CA ILE A 440 -10.73 9.42 14.81
C ILE A 440 -9.64 10.11 15.66
N ALA A 441 -8.94 11.09 15.09
CA ALA A 441 -7.89 11.81 15.80
C ALA A 441 -8.45 12.53 17.04
N LYS A 442 -9.61 13.21 16.91
CA LYS A 442 -10.27 13.87 18.05
C LYS A 442 -10.66 12.89 19.14
N ARG A 443 -11.17 11.72 18.79
CA ARG A 443 -11.55 10.68 19.76
C ARG A 443 -10.34 10.18 20.54
N VAL A 444 -9.22 9.94 19.86
CA VAL A 444 -7.96 9.54 20.49
C VAL A 444 -7.44 10.63 21.42
N VAL A 445 -7.40 11.88 20.98
CA VAL A 445 -6.94 13.01 21.81
C VAL A 445 -7.86 13.24 23.01
N SER A 446 -9.17 13.19 22.81
CA SER A 446 -10.16 13.30 23.89
C SER A 446 -10.00 12.19 24.95
N ALA A 447 -9.79 10.94 24.52
CA ALA A 447 -9.53 9.83 25.43
C ALA A 447 -8.18 10.00 26.18
N ALA A 448 -7.15 10.52 25.51
CA ALA A 448 -5.85 10.80 26.13
C ALA A 448 -5.94 11.89 27.21
N ILE A 449 -6.79 12.91 27.00
CA ILE A 449 -7.10 13.96 27.97
C ILE A 449 -7.90 13.39 29.16
N ALA A 450 -8.94 12.61 28.87
CA ALA A 450 -9.79 11.99 29.89
C ALA A 450 -9.00 11.05 30.83
N GLY A 451 -7.94 10.44 30.32
CA GLY A 451 -7.06 9.58 31.10
C GLY A 451 -7.47 8.11 31.10
N PRO A 452 -6.92 7.29 32.00
CA PRO A 452 -7.17 5.86 31.99
C PRO A 452 -8.62 5.54 32.36
N ALA A 453 -9.23 4.59 31.65
CA ALA A 453 -10.55 4.09 32.01
C ALA A 453 -10.49 3.38 33.37
N ALA A 454 -11.38 3.76 34.28
CA ALA A 454 -11.49 3.13 35.59
C ALA A 454 -11.71 1.61 35.43
N LEU A 455 -11.11 0.83 36.33
CA LEU A 455 -11.42 -0.59 36.47
C LEU A 455 -12.92 -0.72 36.72
N GLN A 456 -13.68 -1.16 35.73
CA GLN A 456 -15.01 -1.68 36.02
C GLN A 456 -14.78 -2.85 36.98
N GLY A 457 -15.36 -2.75 38.18
CA GLY A 457 -15.36 -3.86 39.14
C GLY A 457 -15.90 -5.13 38.49
N PRO A 458 -15.72 -6.30 39.12
CA PRO A 458 -16.31 -7.54 38.60
C PRO A 458 -17.78 -7.27 38.29
N PRO A 459 -18.32 -7.80 37.18
CA PRO A 459 -19.72 -7.61 36.85
C PRO A 459 -20.52 -7.96 38.10
N GLN A 460 -21.29 -7.00 38.62
CA GLN A 460 -22.20 -7.29 39.71
C GLN A 460 -23.03 -8.46 39.23
N HIS A 461 -22.91 -9.61 39.91
CA HIS A 461 -23.73 -10.78 39.64
C HIS A 461 -25.14 -10.29 39.42
N LEU A 462 -25.65 -10.45 38.19
CA LEU A 462 -27.08 -10.39 37.94
C LEU A 462 -27.68 -11.40 38.91
N GLN A 463 -28.27 -10.91 39.99
CA GLN A 463 -29.07 -11.73 40.87
C GLN A 463 -30.14 -12.38 39.97
N PRO A 464 -30.35 -13.70 40.04
CA PRO A 464 -31.46 -14.31 39.33
C PRO A 464 -32.73 -13.60 39.79
N PRO A 465 -33.66 -13.30 38.86
CA PRO A 465 -34.83 -12.49 39.17
C PRO A 465 -35.59 -13.13 40.35
N GLN A 466 -35.68 -12.40 41.45
CA GLN A 466 -36.56 -12.77 42.55
C GLN A 466 -38.00 -12.59 42.09
N ASN A 467 -38.76 -13.69 42.13
CA ASN A 467 -40.22 -13.79 42.09
C ASN A 467 -40.96 -12.56 41.53
N THR A 468 -41.32 -12.63 40.25
CA THR A 468 -42.42 -11.82 39.71
C THR A 468 -43.73 -12.18 40.43
N GLN A 469 -44.19 -11.26 41.28
CA GLN A 469 -45.58 -11.15 41.70
C GLN A 469 -46.47 -11.00 40.44
N PRO A 470 -47.66 -11.64 40.39
CA PRO A 470 -48.53 -11.55 39.23
C PRO A 470 -49.08 -10.13 39.05
N ILE A 471 -48.93 -9.60 37.84
CA ILE A 471 -49.45 -8.30 37.39
C ILE A 471 -50.99 -8.39 37.31
N GLN A 472 -51.69 -7.50 38.02
CA GLN A 472 -53.13 -7.28 37.86
C GLN A 472 -53.41 -6.55 36.53
N ILE A 473 -54.26 -7.14 35.70
CA ILE A 473 -54.77 -6.56 34.46
C ILE A 473 -56.04 -5.74 34.79
N PRO A 474 -56.15 -4.45 34.41
CA PRO A 474 -57.37 -3.69 34.60
C PRO A 474 -58.42 -4.03 33.53
N MET A 475 -59.67 -4.15 33.96
CA MET A 475 -60.84 -4.48 33.14
C MET A 475 -61.19 -3.35 32.16
N ALA A 476 -61.45 -3.72 30.90
CA ALA A 476 -62.09 -2.86 29.90
C ALA A 476 -63.48 -3.41 29.53
N HIS A 477 -64.41 -2.48 29.39
CA HIS A 477 -65.85 -2.67 29.19
C HIS A 477 -66.23 -3.37 27.86
N ALA A 478 -67.38 -4.06 27.91
CA ALA A 478 -68.09 -4.72 26.80
C ALA A 478 -68.49 -3.74 25.66
N VAL A 479 -68.76 -4.20 24.42
CA VAL A 479 -70.07 -4.63 23.86
C VAL A 479 -69.90 -4.80 22.32
N PRO A 480 -70.69 -5.58 21.52
CA PRO A 480 -71.22 -6.95 21.61
C PRO A 480 -70.88 -7.83 20.37
N MET A 481 -71.31 -9.10 20.39
CA MET A 481 -71.11 -10.13 19.35
C MET A 481 -72.23 -10.24 18.28
N VAL A 482 -71.87 -10.78 17.09
CA VAL A 482 -72.76 -11.55 16.17
C VAL A 482 -71.94 -12.71 15.52
N PRO A 483 -72.49 -13.92 15.24
CA PRO A 483 -71.77 -15.20 15.40
C PRO A 483 -71.49 -16.07 14.14
N VAL A 484 -70.45 -16.91 14.27
CA VAL A 484 -70.29 -18.37 13.96
C VAL A 484 -70.30 -18.92 12.51
N ALA A 485 -69.22 -19.66 12.17
CA ALA A 485 -69.21 -21.06 11.68
C ALA A 485 -67.74 -21.60 11.68
N ALA A 486 -67.33 -22.42 12.67
CA ALA A 486 -67.28 -23.90 12.68
C ALA A 486 -66.27 -24.53 11.69
N SER A 487 -65.11 -24.99 12.17
CA SER A 487 -64.73 -26.43 12.35
C SER A 487 -63.81 -26.89 11.19
N SER A 488 -62.73 -27.66 11.32
CA SER A 488 -62.11 -28.47 12.37
C SER A 488 -60.78 -29.06 11.85
N ALA A 489 -59.93 -29.46 12.81
CA ALA A 489 -59.04 -30.65 12.78
C ALA A 489 -57.69 -30.59 12.04
N MET A 490 -56.67 -30.41 12.88
CA MET A 490 -55.33 -31.04 12.98
C MET A 490 -55.37 -32.59 12.79
N PRO A 491 -54.27 -33.41 12.85
CA PRO A 491 -52.91 -33.08 13.35
C PRO A 491 -51.68 -33.83 12.75
N HIS A 492 -50.49 -33.47 13.30
CA HIS A 492 -49.32 -34.33 13.64
C HIS A 492 -48.49 -35.00 12.52
N ASP A 493 -47.17 -35.25 12.63
CA ASP A 493 -46.06 -34.91 13.53
C ASP A 493 -44.77 -35.47 12.89
N GLN A 494 -43.60 -34.96 13.31
CA GLN A 494 -42.33 -35.67 13.52
C GLN A 494 -41.25 -35.92 12.43
N GLN A 495 -40.06 -35.38 12.78
CA GLN A 495 -38.72 -36.00 12.88
C GLN A 495 -37.90 -36.22 11.58
N VAL A 496 -36.84 -35.42 11.33
CA VAL A 496 -35.41 -35.52 11.78
C VAL A 496 -34.72 -36.85 11.42
N LEU A 497 -33.76 -36.83 10.48
CA LEU A 497 -32.35 -37.26 10.64
C LEU A 497 -31.52 -37.21 9.33
N PHE A 498 -30.22 -37.03 9.53
CA PHE A 498 -29.09 -36.83 8.60
C PHE A 498 -28.75 -38.01 7.67
N GLU A 499 -28.20 -37.75 6.47
CA GLU A 499 -26.83 -38.08 6.01
C GLU A 499 -26.65 -37.80 4.49
N GLN A 500 -25.41 -37.49 4.07
CA GLN A 500 -24.99 -37.06 2.72
C GLN A 500 -24.73 -38.26 1.75
N PRO A 501 -23.95 -38.20 0.64
CA PRO A 501 -23.51 -37.14 -0.31
C PRO A 501 -23.53 -37.56 -1.83
N TYR A 502 -23.07 -36.63 -2.69
CA TYR A 502 -22.51 -36.78 -4.06
C TYR A 502 -23.41 -36.96 -5.30
N GLY A 503 -23.19 -36.06 -6.28
CA GLY A 503 -23.52 -36.24 -7.70
C GLY A 503 -23.16 -35.01 -8.54
N GLN A 504 -22.20 -35.16 -9.45
CA GLN A 504 -21.75 -34.14 -10.43
C GLN A 504 -22.89 -33.63 -11.33
N PRO A 505 -22.85 -32.38 -11.85
CA PRO A 505 -23.80 -31.92 -12.85
C PRO A 505 -23.32 -32.23 -14.28
N ALA A 506 -24.23 -32.79 -15.08
CA ALA A 506 -24.16 -32.85 -16.52
C ALA A 506 -24.67 -31.53 -17.15
N SER A 507 -24.08 -31.12 -18.28
CA SER A 507 -24.52 -30.00 -19.11
C SER A 507 -25.93 -30.17 -19.69
N PRO A 508 -26.66 -29.07 -19.96
CA PRO A 508 -27.58 -28.97 -21.09
C PRO A 508 -26.98 -28.01 -22.14
N ALA A 509 -26.93 -28.33 -23.44
CA ALA A 509 -28.02 -28.51 -24.40
C ALA A 509 -28.74 -27.19 -24.75
N ILE A 510 -28.64 -26.89 -26.05
CA ILE A 510 -29.09 -25.72 -26.80
C ILE A 510 -30.61 -25.75 -27.01
N ALA A 511 -31.27 -24.59 -27.00
CA ALA A 511 -32.46 -24.32 -27.80
C ALA A 511 -32.62 -22.81 -28.07
N ASP A 512 -32.58 -22.49 -29.37
CA ASP A 512 -33.23 -21.39 -30.12
C ASP A 512 -34.67 -21.08 -29.61
N GLU A 513 -35.35 -19.98 -29.91
CA GLU A 513 -35.17 -18.78 -30.73
C GLU A 513 -36.28 -17.80 -30.28
N ASP A 514 -36.24 -16.61 -30.87
CA ASP A 514 -37.41 -15.78 -31.22
C ASP A 514 -37.87 -14.62 -30.31
N SER A 515 -38.56 -13.71 -30.97
CA SER A 515 -38.28 -12.27 -31.03
C SER A 515 -39.44 -11.39 -30.51
N VAL A 516 -39.19 -10.07 -30.41
CA VAL A 516 -40.12 -8.93 -30.69
C VAL A 516 -40.27 -7.85 -29.57
N ALA A 517 -39.74 -6.66 -29.93
CA ALA A 517 -40.18 -5.26 -29.75
C ALA A 517 -40.36 -4.54 -28.39
N TYR A 518 -39.54 -3.47 -28.24
CA TYR A 518 -39.83 -2.07 -27.91
C TYR A 518 -40.99 -1.68 -26.96
N ALA A 519 -40.62 -0.97 -25.87
CA ALA A 519 -41.37 0.20 -25.39
C ALA A 519 -40.44 1.19 -24.66
N GLN A 520 -40.46 2.44 -25.10
CA GLN A 520 -39.80 3.61 -24.49
C GLN A 520 -40.50 4.03 -23.19
N ALA A 521 -39.73 4.47 -22.19
CA ALA A 521 -40.26 5.23 -21.06
C ALA A 521 -39.37 6.44 -20.75
N ALA A 522 -40.03 7.59 -20.66
CA ALA A 522 -39.48 8.93 -20.57
C ALA A 522 -39.06 9.33 -19.14
N SER A 523 -38.05 10.19 -19.05
CA SER A 523 -37.64 10.91 -17.84
C SER A 523 -38.51 12.16 -17.62
N PRO A 524 -38.80 12.56 -16.36
CA PRO A 524 -39.52 13.79 -16.08
C PRO A 524 -38.59 15.02 -15.97
N ALA A 525 -39.13 16.15 -16.42
CA ALA A 525 -38.50 17.47 -16.48
C ALA A 525 -38.70 18.30 -15.18
N MET A 526 -37.80 19.27 -14.97
CA MET A 526 -37.92 20.40 -14.03
C MET A 526 -37.75 21.74 -14.80
N PRO A 527 -38.29 22.87 -14.30
CA PRO A 527 -38.72 23.98 -15.15
C PRO A 527 -37.71 25.14 -15.35
N HIS A 528 -38.01 25.94 -16.37
CA HIS A 528 -37.22 27.06 -16.96
C HIS A 528 -37.32 28.43 -16.26
N GLY A 529 -36.29 29.26 -16.51
CA GLY A 529 -36.27 30.74 -16.52
C GLY A 529 -34.87 31.25 -16.12
N GLN A 530 -34.15 32.17 -16.77
CA GLN A 530 -34.46 33.25 -17.72
C GLN A 530 -33.16 33.64 -18.51
N GLN A 531 -33.34 33.89 -19.81
CA GLN A 531 -32.78 34.90 -20.73
C GLN A 531 -31.32 35.45 -20.59
N SER A 532 -30.60 35.35 -21.71
CA SER A 532 -29.38 36.09 -22.12
C SER A 532 -29.74 37.38 -22.86
N PRO A 533 -28.80 38.34 -23.03
CA PRO A 533 -28.46 38.73 -24.41
C PRO A 533 -27.00 39.21 -24.64
N TYR A 534 -26.39 38.87 -25.79
CA TYR A 534 -25.55 39.71 -26.69
C TYR A 534 -24.93 38.84 -27.84
N PRO A 535 -24.50 39.41 -28.99
CA PRO A 535 -24.99 39.05 -30.34
C PRO A 535 -23.99 38.24 -31.21
N PRO A 536 -24.40 37.73 -32.39
CA PRO A 536 -23.56 36.84 -33.20
C PRO A 536 -22.74 37.58 -34.27
N GLY A 537 -21.51 37.11 -34.49
CA GLY A 537 -20.66 37.42 -35.64
C GLY A 537 -20.04 36.14 -36.21
N PRO A 538 -19.74 36.08 -37.51
CA PRO A 538 -19.90 34.87 -38.31
C PRO A 538 -18.57 34.17 -38.57
N HIS A 539 -18.48 32.84 -38.53
CA HIS A 539 -17.54 32.05 -39.36
C HIS A 539 -17.97 30.57 -39.44
N PRO A 540 -17.63 29.88 -40.54
CA PRO A 540 -18.45 28.83 -41.13
C PRO A 540 -18.12 27.41 -40.63
N HIS A 541 -19.14 26.55 -40.60
CA HIS A 541 -18.97 25.11 -40.39
C HIS A 541 -18.28 24.45 -41.59
N PRO A 542 -17.29 23.56 -41.39
CA PRO A 542 -16.76 22.74 -42.47
C PRO A 542 -17.74 21.62 -42.82
N ARG A 543 -18.06 21.49 -44.12
CA ARG A 543 -18.77 20.35 -44.70
C ARG A 543 -17.90 19.08 -44.67
N PRO A 544 -18.48 17.89 -44.52
CA PRO A 544 -17.75 16.63 -44.66
C PRO A 544 -17.33 16.41 -46.13
N PRO A 545 -16.16 15.81 -46.40
CA PRO A 545 -15.73 15.54 -47.77
C PRO A 545 -16.50 14.36 -48.39
N GLU A 546 -17.17 14.64 -49.50
CA GLU A 546 -17.63 13.63 -50.46
C GLU A 546 -16.48 13.26 -51.40
N GLY A 547 -16.13 11.98 -51.43
CA GLY A 547 -15.13 11.40 -52.35
C GLY A 547 -15.34 9.89 -52.46
N PRO A 548 -15.12 9.28 -53.64
CA PRO A 548 -15.80 8.05 -54.04
C PRO A 548 -15.23 6.79 -53.37
N HIS A 549 -16.12 5.98 -52.78
CA HIS A 549 -15.79 4.68 -52.24
C HIS A 549 -15.38 3.69 -53.36
N SER A 550 -14.12 3.27 -53.37
CA SER A 550 -13.70 2.04 -54.04
C SER A 550 -13.88 0.86 -53.08
N HIS A 551 -14.79 -0.06 -53.40
CA HIS A 551 -14.98 -1.31 -52.67
C HIS A 551 -13.73 -2.21 -52.75
N PRO A 552 -13.27 -2.82 -51.64
CA PRO A 552 -12.28 -3.89 -51.72
C PRO A 552 -12.92 -5.16 -52.28
N ARG A 553 -12.37 -5.67 -53.40
CA ARG A 553 -12.70 -7.01 -53.91
C ARG A 553 -12.10 -8.10 -53.00
N PRO A 554 -12.79 -9.23 -52.77
CA PRO A 554 -12.21 -10.37 -52.07
C PRO A 554 -11.10 -11.03 -52.91
N PRO A 555 -10.03 -11.54 -52.29
CA PRO A 555 -8.96 -12.21 -53.02
C PRO A 555 -9.42 -13.59 -53.50
N GLU A 556 -9.46 -13.77 -54.82
CA GLU A 556 -9.51 -15.08 -55.47
C GLU A 556 -8.08 -15.63 -55.55
N GLY A 557 -7.80 -16.67 -54.76
CA GLY A 557 -6.57 -17.45 -54.78
C GLY A 557 -6.87 -18.92 -54.46
N PRO A 558 -6.14 -19.89 -55.04
CA PRO A 558 -6.60 -21.27 -55.16
C PRO A 558 -6.64 -22.01 -53.83
N ARG A 559 -7.73 -22.77 -53.62
CA ARG A 559 -7.97 -23.68 -52.50
C ARG A 559 -6.83 -24.69 -52.38
N ALA A 560 -6.04 -24.61 -51.30
CA ALA A 560 -5.18 -25.68 -50.83
C ALA A 560 -5.85 -26.34 -49.61
N HIS A 561 -6.24 -27.61 -49.75
CA HIS A 561 -6.76 -28.41 -48.65
C HIS A 561 -5.63 -28.72 -47.66
N PRO A 562 -5.84 -28.59 -46.33
CA PRO A 562 -4.88 -29.07 -45.34
C PRO A 562 -4.86 -30.60 -45.37
N ARG A 563 -3.68 -31.20 -45.61
CA ARG A 563 -3.43 -32.63 -45.33
C ARG A 563 -3.18 -32.81 -43.83
N PRO A 564 -3.75 -33.84 -43.18
CA PRO A 564 -3.40 -34.19 -41.81
C PRO A 564 -1.95 -34.70 -41.72
N PRO A 565 -1.25 -34.44 -40.60
CA PRO A 565 0.11 -34.94 -40.39
C PRO A 565 0.09 -36.45 -40.13
N GLU A 566 0.76 -37.22 -41.00
CA GLU A 566 1.15 -38.61 -40.77
C GLU A 566 2.51 -38.63 -40.06
N GLY A 567 2.53 -39.05 -38.80
CA GLY A 567 3.75 -39.26 -38.01
C GLY A 567 3.41 -39.94 -36.67
N PRO A 568 4.12 -41.01 -36.25
CA PRO A 568 3.66 -41.92 -35.22
C PRO A 568 3.76 -41.31 -33.81
N TYR A 569 2.62 -41.32 -33.10
CA TYR A 569 2.53 -41.01 -31.68
C TYR A 569 3.18 -42.12 -30.84
N ALA A 570 4.16 -41.76 -30.02
CA ALA A 570 4.58 -42.55 -28.87
C ALA A 570 3.71 -42.16 -27.66
N HIS A 571 2.97 -43.11 -27.12
CA HIS A 571 2.16 -42.94 -25.91
C HIS A 571 3.04 -42.81 -24.66
N PRO A 572 2.77 -41.87 -23.73
CA PRO A 572 3.33 -41.91 -22.39
C PRO A 572 2.67 -43.04 -21.58
N ARG A 573 3.46 -43.93 -21.00
CA ARG A 573 3.01 -44.94 -20.03
C ARG A 573 2.72 -44.28 -18.67
N PRO A 574 1.69 -44.71 -17.93
CA PRO A 574 1.48 -44.29 -16.54
C PRO A 574 2.52 -44.96 -15.61
N PRO A 575 3.01 -44.27 -14.56
CA PRO A 575 3.90 -44.87 -13.58
C PRO A 575 3.13 -45.75 -12.59
N GLU A 576 3.42 -47.05 -12.61
CA GLU A 576 3.16 -47.99 -11.51
C GLU A 576 4.33 -47.95 -10.52
N GLY A 577 4.09 -47.59 -9.26
CA GLY A 577 5.10 -47.69 -8.20
C GLY A 577 4.73 -46.94 -6.91
N PRO A 578 4.89 -47.54 -5.71
CA PRO A 578 4.17 -47.13 -4.50
C PRO A 578 4.90 -46.07 -3.65
N HIS A 579 4.09 -45.32 -2.90
CA HIS A 579 4.35 -44.46 -1.74
C HIS A 579 5.80 -44.18 -1.31
N GLY A 580 6.19 -42.90 -1.34
CA GLY A 580 7.28 -42.33 -0.55
C GLY A 580 7.02 -40.86 -0.24
N ASN A 581 6.73 -40.54 1.02
CA ASN A 581 6.58 -39.16 1.51
C ASN A 581 7.90 -38.38 1.39
N PRO A 582 7.93 -37.15 0.85
CA PRO A 582 9.10 -36.29 0.96
C PRO A 582 9.19 -35.67 2.37
N ARG A 583 10.28 -35.98 3.07
CA ARG A 583 10.74 -35.26 4.28
C ARG A 583 11.33 -33.90 3.90
N SER A 584 11.19 -32.93 4.79
CA SER A 584 11.76 -31.59 4.70
C SER A 584 13.31 -31.60 4.62
N PRO A 585 13.95 -30.75 3.81
CA PRO A 585 15.40 -30.59 3.83
C PRO A 585 15.86 -29.55 4.87
N GLU A 586 16.76 -29.98 5.76
CA GLU A 586 17.54 -29.15 6.69
C GLU A 586 18.91 -28.78 6.06
N GLY A 587 19.23 -27.49 5.94
CA GLY A 587 20.59 -26.91 5.87
C GLY A 587 21.51 -27.22 4.67
N PRO A 588 22.73 -26.63 4.61
CA PRO A 588 22.99 -25.26 4.13
C PRO A 588 23.94 -25.15 2.90
N HIS A 589 23.83 -24.00 2.21
CA HIS A 589 24.70 -23.37 1.17
C HIS A 589 25.88 -24.15 0.52
N SER A 590 25.90 -24.22 -0.83
CA SER A 590 26.86 -23.53 -1.75
C SER A 590 27.20 -24.28 -3.05
N ASN A 591 27.30 -23.47 -4.13
CA ASN A 591 28.07 -23.60 -5.38
C ASN A 591 27.75 -24.65 -6.49
N VAL A 592 27.21 -24.07 -7.58
CA VAL A 592 27.54 -24.18 -9.01
C VAL A 592 28.41 -25.39 -9.48
N TRP A 593 27.83 -26.18 -10.37
CA TRP A 593 28.47 -27.25 -11.15
C TRP A 593 28.95 -26.71 -12.52
N PRO A 594 30.18 -27.01 -13.00
CA PRO A 594 30.57 -26.78 -14.40
C PRO A 594 30.15 -27.98 -15.29
N PRO A 595 29.81 -27.78 -16.57
CA PRO A 595 29.28 -28.85 -17.41
C PRO A 595 30.35 -29.90 -17.79
N ASP A 596 30.00 -31.17 -17.63
CA ASP A 596 30.75 -32.34 -18.10
C ASP A 596 30.68 -32.46 -19.63
N GLY A 597 31.86 -32.46 -20.27
CA GLY A 597 32.06 -32.85 -21.66
C GLY A 597 33.31 -33.73 -21.76
N GLN A 598 33.14 -34.97 -22.21
CA GLN A 598 34.20 -35.95 -22.35
C GLN A 598 34.99 -35.78 -23.66
N HIS A 599 36.30 -36.02 -23.56
CA HIS A 599 37.32 -36.38 -24.58
C HIS A 599 38.24 -35.27 -25.13
N GLY A 600 39.50 -35.34 -24.71
CA GLY A 600 40.68 -34.77 -25.39
C GLY A 600 41.88 -34.54 -24.46
N ASN A 601 42.77 -35.53 -24.31
CA ASN A 601 43.97 -35.46 -23.44
C ASN A 601 45.01 -34.41 -23.91
N PRO A 602 45.57 -33.59 -23.00
CA PRO A 602 46.89 -32.97 -23.15
C PRO A 602 47.94 -33.58 -22.22
N ARG A 603 49.20 -33.56 -22.70
CA ARG A 603 50.45 -34.09 -22.10
C ARG A 603 50.86 -33.43 -20.77
N PRO A 604 51.72 -34.07 -19.95
CA PRO A 604 52.11 -33.57 -18.62
C PRO A 604 53.16 -32.45 -18.68
N PRO A 605 53.14 -31.48 -17.74
CA PRO A 605 54.25 -30.60 -17.48
C PRO A 605 55.22 -31.20 -16.45
N GLU A 606 56.51 -31.16 -16.77
CA GLU A 606 57.64 -31.46 -15.88
C GLU A 606 57.83 -30.33 -14.86
N GLY A 607 58.06 -30.68 -13.58
CA GLY A 607 58.44 -29.72 -12.54
C GLY A 607 58.31 -30.29 -11.12
N PRO A 608 59.41 -30.40 -10.34
CA PRO A 608 59.49 -31.29 -9.17
C PRO A 608 58.89 -30.70 -7.88
N HIS A 609 58.35 -31.62 -7.07
CA HIS A 609 57.92 -31.43 -5.69
C HIS A 609 59.08 -31.11 -4.72
N GLY A 610 58.78 -30.41 -3.63
CA GLY A 610 59.62 -30.40 -2.43
C GLY A 610 58.96 -29.66 -1.26
N ASN A 611 58.44 -30.44 -0.31
CA ASN A 611 57.51 -30.06 0.75
C ASN A 611 58.28 -29.81 2.11
N PRO A 612 57.62 -29.69 3.29
CA PRO A 612 57.77 -28.58 4.24
C PRO A 612 58.53 -28.92 5.55
N ARG A 613 58.78 -27.92 6.43
CA ARG A 613 59.06 -28.12 7.88
C ARG A 613 58.69 -26.89 8.75
N PRO A 614 57.91 -27.07 9.83
CA PRO A 614 58.00 -26.30 11.08
C PRO A 614 58.55 -27.24 12.21
N PRO A 615 58.52 -26.95 13.54
CA PRO A 615 58.25 -25.73 14.31
C PRO A 615 59.29 -25.44 15.45
N ALA A 616 59.25 -24.24 16.04
CA ALA A 616 59.59 -23.89 17.44
C ALA A 616 59.36 -22.36 17.57
N GLY A 617 58.80 -21.71 18.58
CA GLY A 617 58.39 -21.96 19.97
C GLY A 617 58.35 -20.55 20.61
N GLY A 618 57.29 -20.17 21.35
CA GLY A 618 57.00 -18.79 21.83
C GLY A 618 57.89 -18.26 22.98
N PRO A 619 57.43 -17.40 23.93
CA PRO A 619 56.22 -16.54 24.00
C PRO A 619 56.42 -15.08 24.57
N ARG A 620 55.51 -14.13 24.22
CA ARG A 620 54.98 -12.92 24.98
C ARG A 620 56.00 -11.87 25.58
N PRO A 621 55.61 -10.67 26.11
CA PRO A 621 54.29 -10.08 26.41
C PRO A 621 54.08 -8.59 25.99
N ALA A 622 52.97 -7.99 26.46
CA ALA A 622 52.43 -6.66 26.21
C ALA A 622 52.85 -5.57 27.21
N SER A 623 52.80 -4.29 26.80
CA SER A 623 52.54 -3.10 27.63
C SER A 623 52.36 -1.82 26.77
N GLY A 624 51.34 -0.99 27.05
CA GLY A 624 51.19 0.40 26.54
C GLY A 624 51.95 1.41 27.42
N PRO A 625 51.54 2.69 27.61
CA PRO A 625 50.81 3.67 26.75
C PRO A 625 51.47 5.10 26.71
N VAL A 626 51.06 5.98 25.76
CA VAL A 626 50.93 7.49 25.82
C VAL A 626 52.21 8.37 26.01
N PRO A 627 52.40 9.54 25.32
CA PRO A 627 51.87 10.84 25.79
C PRO A 627 51.38 11.86 24.73
N ALA A 628 50.57 12.78 25.25
CA ALA A 628 50.03 14.00 24.66
C ALA A 628 50.94 15.21 24.86
N THR A 629 50.85 16.19 23.94
CA THR A 629 51.10 17.66 24.08
C THR A 629 50.38 18.31 22.88
N GLY A 630 49.75 19.49 22.86
CA GLY A 630 49.44 20.57 23.80
C GLY A 630 48.97 21.79 22.96
N SER A 631 47.86 22.44 23.35
CA SER A 631 47.41 23.86 23.18
C SER A 631 47.99 24.77 22.07
N GLY A 632 47.26 25.67 21.37
CA GLY A 632 45.89 26.17 21.45
C GLY A 632 45.68 27.44 20.56
N VAL A 633 44.43 27.96 20.53
CA VAL A 633 43.93 29.34 20.20
C VAL A 633 44.18 29.84 18.74
N ALA A 634 43.27 30.41 17.93
CA ALA A 634 42.31 31.52 18.09
C ALA A 634 41.41 31.57 16.82
N SER A 635 40.07 31.57 16.92
CA SER A 635 39.12 32.70 16.75
C SER A 635 39.22 33.55 15.46
N VAL A 636 38.09 33.53 14.74
CA VAL A 636 37.65 34.33 13.58
C VAL A 636 37.72 35.85 13.83
N PRO A 637 37.98 36.67 12.79
CA PRO A 637 37.49 38.04 12.76
C PRO A 637 36.45 38.21 11.63
N ASP A 638 35.32 38.79 12.00
CA ASP A 638 34.44 39.51 11.11
C ASP A 638 34.12 40.82 11.82
N LEU A 639 34.47 41.96 11.22
CA LEU A 639 33.83 43.25 11.50
C LEU A 639 34.28 44.31 10.50
N ALA A 640 33.28 44.72 9.72
CA ALA A 640 33.25 45.99 9.02
C ALA A 640 33.21 47.16 10.00
N ASP A 641 34.07 48.12 9.71
CA ASP A 641 33.91 49.57 9.72
C ASP A 641 33.00 50.32 10.72
N THR A 642 33.56 51.46 11.10
CA THR A 642 32.95 52.74 11.52
C THR A 642 32.54 52.97 12.99
N ALA A 643 33.46 53.65 13.67
CA ALA A 643 33.33 55.04 14.15
C ALA A 643 32.48 55.35 15.40
N ASP A 644 33.22 55.86 16.38
CA ASP A 644 32.99 57.11 17.11
C ASP A 644 32.06 57.18 18.35
N ILE A 645 32.76 57.48 19.47
CA ILE A 645 32.54 58.65 20.36
C ILE A 645 31.71 58.44 21.65
N THR A 646 32.50 58.37 22.74
CA THR A 646 32.37 58.95 24.10
C THR A 646 31.20 58.59 25.00
N VAL A 647 31.46 57.87 26.11
CA VAL A 647 31.76 58.38 27.48
C VAL A 647 30.54 58.95 28.20
N SER A 648 29.89 58.13 29.02
CA SER A 648 29.97 58.17 30.49
C SER A 648 29.32 56.93 31.08
#